data_AF-A0A1U7VSK7-F1
#
_entry.id   AF-A0A1U7VSK7-F1
#
_cell.length_a   1.000
_cell.length_b   1.000
_cell.length_c   1.000
_cell.angle_alpha   90.00
_cell.angle_beta   90.00
_cell.angle_gamma   90.00
#
_symmetry.space_group_name_H-M   'P 1'
#
loop_
_entity.id
_entity.type
_entity.pdbx_description
1 polymer ?
#
loop_
_entity_poly.entity_id
_entity_poly.type
_entity_poly.pdbx_seq_one_letter_code
_entity_poly.pdbx_strand_id
1 'polypeptide(L)'
;MEPSVEYIVAVLSVLRCGEAFLPLDPSWPNERVQLVISSSKASLIVGYGSSVGGTCHQLDKLQWLIDKGSYPVFYMSMEDFIPKKSDLLLGWPCESERLRSFCYLMYTSGSTGKPKGVCGTEVGLLNRFLWMQESYPFQKEEILFFKASISFIDHLQEFLGAMLANCTLVIPPFNQLKDTIFCVVNLLQEYSISRLVAVPSLIRAFLPALQSIYYSTVQIPLKLLVLSGEVFDISLWKMLVKLLPQTSILNIYGSTEVSGDCTYFDCKWLPPMLEQDAPGSVPIGIPIGNCDVVLVGENSPYEGEICVSGSCVAAGYFCHPSIFPLDNVELHQEVADAENDKNEVNCYFRTGDFGRKLSNGNLVCIGRKDRSVKISGQRIALEEVESVLREHQEVVDAAVVSRCVQGDILLLEAYVLLKQKESNLEFFRSSIRCWIASKLPLIMVPTRFYFVESFPMSSSGKVDYKNLATLAASEAGSRIEIEETQDIDLINVIQKAFSDGLMVVDKISLDDNFFEMGGNSLSAAYVSYNLGINMKDLYTFPTPLKLQKAILHKKVSSSRELRADALVGVNSQVQEKSKLPSNKSWMPDLDSSISLSLTSDYPIKCLKTDSDLYIDPYDFNGRDMNNSTMTKVSCSYSRCNKVRHDARCEGYHCRSVLSWEVPRDKRGLMRERWMVYMESCVDASPLVVFKERSAYLFVGAHSHKFLCIDATSGLVLWEIKLEGRVESSAAVLHDFSQVVIGCYDGNIYFLNFSNGIPCWNFQTHGEVKSQPVVDKERHLVWCGSHDHNLYALDYENQCCVYKIRCGGSIFGAPALDEVHEKLYVASTSGRVTALFVRALPFYQIWVQELGVPIFGSLSINPSSGNVICCTVDGSVVSLGTEGSVIWKVSTAGPIFAGPCISRALTSQVLVCSRDGSVYSFDLENGDLFWKHDIGHPITSSAYVDEHLLLACIDSSLSQRLVCVCSSSGSVHVVQVSLNSDGANQPCDMVQEFARYELGGDIFSSPVMIGGEIFVGCRDDYVHCIRVLDDIPI
;
A
#
# COMPACT_ATOMS: atom_id res chain seq x y z
N MET A 1 13.63 -1.35 13.05
CA MET A 1 13.09 -2.09 11.89
C MET A 1 11.69 -2.57 12.24
N GLU A 2 10.77 -2.75 11.28
CA GLU A 2 9.48 -3.39 11.56
C GLU A 2 9.65 -4.93 11.62
N PRO A 3 8.70 -5.70 12.21
CA PRO A 3 8.71 -7.16 12.12
C PRO A 3 8.91 -7.64 10.68
N SER A 4 9.97 -8.42 10.48
CA SER A 4 10.50 -8.79 9.17
C SER A 4 11.50 -9.94 9.34
N VAL A 5 11.87 -10.60 8.24
CA VAL A 5 12.90 -11.66 8.26
C VAL A 5 14.24 -11.07 8.69
N GLU A 6 14.54 -9.85 8.26
CA GLU A 6 15.79 -9.15 8.52
C GLU A 6 15.91 -8.74 9.97
N TYR A 7 14.80 -8.37 10.62
CA TYR A 7 14.78 -8.18 12.06
C TYR A 7 15.18 -9.46 12.82
N ILE A 8 14.65 -10.61 12.41
CA ILE A 8 14.98 -11.90 13.03
C ILE A 8 16.47 -12.23 12.83
N VAL A 9 16.97 -12.07 11.61
CA VAL A 9 18.39 -12.30 11.29
C VAL A 9 19.29 -11.36 12.10
N ALA A 10 18.94 -10.08 12.24
CA ALA A 10 19.68 -9.12 13.06
C ALA A 10 19.75 -9.55 14.52
N VAL A 11 18.61 -9.91 15.14
CA VAL A 11 18.55 -10.35 16.53
C VAL A 11 19.39 -11.61 16.74
N LEU A 12 19.23 -12.64 15.89
CA LEU A 12 20.00 -13.87 15.98
C LEU A 12 21.49 -13.64 15.78
N SER A 13 21.88 -12.72 14.90
CA SER A 13 23.29 -12.37 14.67
C SER A 13 23.92 -11.72 15.91
N VAL A 14 23.22 -10.79 16.56
CA VAL A 14 23.66 -10.16 17.81
C VAL A 14 23.79 -11.21 18.92
N LEU A 15 22.78 -12.08 19.07
CA LEU A 15 22.80 -13.14 20.06
C LEU A 15 23.96 -14.13 19.83
N ARG A 16 24.25 -14.47 18.56
CA ARG A 16 25.37 -15.32 18.15
C ARG A 16 26.73 -14.67 18.39
N CYS A 17 26.82 -13.34 18.44
CA CYS A 17 28.04 -12.63 18.83
C CYS A 17 28.27 -12.59 20.34
N GLY A 18 27.32 -13.05 21.17
CA GLY A 18 27.42 -12.98 22.63
C GLY A 18 26.96 -11.66 23.22
N GLU A 19 26.39 -10.77 22.39
CA GLU A 19 25.96 -9.43 22.79
C GLU A 19 24.45 -9.41 23.10
N ALA A 20 23.98 -8.28 23.66
CA ALA A 20 22.57 -8.03 23.92
C ALA A 20 21.97 -7.10 22.86
N PHE A 21 20.75 -7.38 22.40
CA PHE A 21 20.05 -6.53 21.44
C PHE A 21 19.06 -5.57 22.15
N LEU A 22 18.80 -4.43 21.51
CA LEU A 22 17.84 -3.42 21.94
C LEU A 22 16.91 -3.10 20.76
N PRO A 23 15.64 -3.54 20.77
CA PRO A 23 14.71 -3.20 19.71
C PRO A 23 14.38 -1.71 19.72
N LEU A 24 14.50 -1.07 18.56
CA LEU A 24 14.09 0.31 18.31
C LEU A 24 12.89 0.31 17.38
N ASP A 25 11.71 0.59 17.93
CA ASP A 25 10.45 0.59 17.19
C ASP A 25 10.36 1.80 16.25
N PRO A 26 10.14 1.58 14.93
CA PRO A 26 10.04 2.68 13.96
C PRO A 26 8.85 3.64 14.18
N SER A 27 7.89 3.28 15.03
CA SER A 27 6.76 4.14 15.42
C SER A 27 7.09 5.12 16.54
N TRP A 28 8.23 4.96 17.23
CA TRP A 28 8.64 5.88 18.28
C TRP A 28 9.07 7.24 17.70
N PRO A 29 8.77 8.35 18.40
CA PRO A 29 9.31 9.65 18.02
C PRO A 29 10.84 9.67 18.06
N ASN A 30 11.46 10.42 17.15
CA ASN A 30 12.91 10.51 17.02
C ASN A 30 13.62 10.86 18.34
N GLU A 31 13.04 11.76 19.14
CA GLU A 31 13.61 12.13 20.43
C GLU A 31 13.64 10.99 21.44
N ARG A 32 12.59 10.16 21.47
CA ARG A 32 12.57 8.97 22.34
C ARG A 32 13.67 7.99 21.93
N VAL A 33 13.84 7.79 20.62
CA VAL A 33 14.92 6.95 20.07
C VAL A 33 16.29 7.51 20.48
N GLN A 34 16.51 8.84 20.42
CA GLN A 34 17.74 9.47 20.92
C GLN A 34 17.98 9.24 22.40
N LEU A 35 16.96 9.44 23.23
CA LEU A 35 17.04 9.23 24.67
C LEU A 35 17.45 7.79 24.99
N VAL A 36 16.81 6.80 24.37
CA VAL A 36 17.08 5.38 24.56
C VAL A 36 18.48 4.97 24.08
N ILE A 37 18.93 5.47 22.92
CA ILE A 37 20.29 5.19 22.41
C ILE A 37 21.35 5.83 23.31
N SER A 38 21.13 7.09 23.72
CA SER A 38 22.09 7.81 24.56
C SER A 38 22.20 7.22 25.98
N SER A 39 21.10 6.72 26.56
CA SER A 39 21.10 6.05 27.87
C SER A 39 21.68 4.65 27.82
N SER A 40 21.46 3.91 26.73
CA SER A 40 22.00 2.55 26.56
C SER A 40 23.48 2.53 26.19
N LYS A 41 24.02 3.62 25.62
CA LYS A 41 25.38 3.66 25.03
C LYS A 41 25.59 2.53 24.01
N ALA A 42 24.58 2.27 23.18
CA ALA A 42 24.62 1.21 22.18
C ALA A 42 25.86 1.31 21.28
N SER A 43 26.61 0.21 21.18
CA SER A 43 27.87 0.13 20.42
C SER A 43 27.68 0.10 18.91
N LEU A 44 26.53 -0.37 18.44
CA LEU A 44 26.19 -0.51 17.03
C LEU A 44 24.68 -0.42 16.85
N ILE A 45 24.24 0.35 15.84
CA ILE A 45 22.85 0.35 15.40
C ILE A 45 22.76 -0.51 14.15
N VAL A 46 21.93 -1.55 14.18
CA VAL A 46 21.67 -2.39 13.01
C VAL A 46 20.40 -1.88 12.33
N GLY A 47 20.54 -1.46 11.07
CA GLY A 47 19.46 -1.06 10.19
C GLY A 47 19.33 -2.03 9.02
N TYR A 48 18.19 -1.97 8.34
CA TYR A 48 18.00 -2.67 7.08
C TYR A 48 18.12 -1.70 5.91
N GLY A 49 18.95 -2.04 4.94
CA GLY A 49 18.93 -1.43 3.61
C GLY A 49 18.19 -2.37 2.69
N SER A 50 16.90 -2.10 2.42
CA SER A 50 16.19 -2.86 1.39
C SER A 50 16.51 -2.29 0.02
N SER A 51 17.19 -3.05 -0.82
CA SER A 51 17.13 -2.88 -2.28
C SER A 51 15.91 -3.59 -2.88
N VAL A 52 15.27 -4.50 -2.14
CA VAL A 52 13.98 -5.14 -2.51
C VAL A 52 12.79 -4.29 -2.03
N GLY A 53 12.08 -3.65 -2.96
CA GLY A 53 10.66 -3.28 -2.87
C GLY A 53 10.08 -2.82 -1.52
N GLY A 54 10.06 -1.50 -1.28
CA GLY A 54 9.19 -0.91 -0.26
C GLY A 54 9.77 0.32 0.40
N THR A 55 9.63 1.48 -0.24
CA THR A 55 9.85 2.82 0.33
C THR A 55 11.19 3.05 1.05
N CYS A 56 11.98 3.98 0.51
CA CYS A 56 13.06 4.70 1.22
C CYS A 56 12.54 5.54 2.41
N HIS A 57 11.43 5.19 3.04
CA HIS A 57 10.95 5.84 4.26
C HIS A 57 11.74 5.41 5.50
N GLN A 58 12.56 4.35 5.47
CA GLN A 58 13.42 3.99 6.62
C GLN A 58 14.82 4.62 6.54
N LEU A 59 15.41 4.76 5.36
CA LEU A 59 16.71 5.44 5.20
C LEU A 59 16.58 6.94 5.51
N ASP A 60 15.57 7.63 4.97
CA ASP A 60 15.29 9.04 5.32
C ASP A 60 14.94 9.24 6.81
N LYS A 61 14.28 8.24 7.43
CA LYS A 61 13.94 8.25 8.86
C LYS A 61 15.09 7.88 9.79
N LEU A 62 16.22 7.38 9.30
CA LEU A 62 17.40 7.08 10.13
C LEU A 62 18.59 7.96 9.77
N GLN A 63 18.54 8.70 8.66
CA GLN A 63 19.55 9.68 8.26
C GLN A 63 19.83 10.69 9.38
N TRP A 64 18.77 11.13 10.09
CA TRP A 64 18.94 12.03 11.24
C TRP A 64 19.73 11.42 12.41
N LEU A 65 19.75 10.08 12.59
CA LEU A 65 20.57 9.41 13.61
C LEU A 65 22.05 9.46 13.22
N ILE A 66 22.35 9.34 11.93
CA ILE A 66 23.71 9.49 11.39
C ILE A 66 24.14 10.96 11.51
N ASP A 67 23.29 11.89 11.07
CA ASP A 67 23.59 13.33 11.02
C ASP A 67 23.75 13.96 12.41
N LYS A 68 22.99 13.50 13.42
CA LYS A 68 23.04 14.05 14.80
C LYS A 68 23.85 13.20 15.80
N GLY A 69 24.06 11.91 15.54
CA GLY A 69 24.39 10.95 16.60
C GLY A 69 25.84 10.46 16.69
N SER A 70 26.65 10.54 15.62
CA SER A 70 27.99 9.90 15.59
C SER A 70 28.00 8.42 16.04
N TYR A 71 26.88 7.69 15.88
CA TYR A 71 26.81 6.26 16.21
C TYR A 71 27.13 5.43 14.96
N PRO A 72 27.91 4.33 15.07
CA PRO A 72 28.12 3.44 13.94
C PRO A 72 26.81 2.73 13.59
N VAL A 73 26.42 2.81 12.32
CA VAL A 73 25.23 2.14 11.77
C VAL A 73 25.68 1.07 10.78
N PHE A 74 25.26 -0.17 11.00
CA PHE A 74 25.46 -1.28 10.08
C PHE A 74 24.15 -1.55 9.34
N TYR A 75 24.17 -1.38 8.02
CA TYR A 75 23.05 -1.71 7.16
C TYR A 75 23.23 -3.13 6.63
N MET A 76 22.31 -4.01 7.00
CA MET A 76 22.25 -5.34 6.40
C MET A 76 21.39 -5.29 5.13
N SER A 77 21.80 -6.02 4.09
CA SER A 77 21.01 -6.31 2.89
C SER A 77 21.02 -7.83 2.66
N MET A 78 19.87 -8.40 2.36
CA MET A 78 19.76 -9.83 2.03
C MET A 78 20.29 -10.12 0.62
N GLU A 79 20.40 -9.12 -0.26
CA GLU A 79 20.92 -9.26 -1.62
C GLU A 79 22.46 -9.31 -1.66
N ASP A 80 23.15 -8.66 -0.72
CA ASP A 80 24.61 -8.68 -0.61
C ASP A 80 25.15 -10.03 -0.09
N PHE A 81 24.26 -10.97 0.24
CA PHE A 81 24.61 -12.28 0.78
C PHE A 81 25.09 -13.24 -0.33
N ILE A 82 26.29 -12.98 -0.87
CA ILE A 82 27.03 -13.98 -1.64
C ILE A 82 27.42 -15.09 -0.64
N PRO A 83 27.10 -16.38 -0.87
CA PRO A 83 27.60 -17.46 -0.04
C PRO A 83 29.09 -17.65 -0.31
N LYS A 84 29.92 -16.75 0.20
CA LYS A 84 31.33 -17.04 0.44
C LYS A 84 31.32 -18.10 1.53
N LYS A 85 31.76 -19.33 1.19
CA LYS A 85 32.22 -20.31 2.18
C LYS A 85 33.34 -19.64 2.98
N SER A 86 32.95 -18.97 4.06
CA SER A 86 33.85 -18.53 5.10
C SER A 86 33.93 -19.72 6.06
N ASP A 87 35.11 -20.32 6.16
CA ASP A 87 35.41 -21.37 7.14
C ASP A 87 35.44 -20.84 8.59
N LEU A 88 35.11 -19.55 8.81
CA LEU A 88 34.91 -18.99 10.15
C LEU A 88 33.56 -19.46 10.69
N LEU A 89 33.55 -20.69 11.21
CA LEU A 89 32.54 -21.13 12.16
C LEU A 89 32.69 -20.28 13.43
N LEU A 90 32.01 -19.13 13.48
CA LEU A 90 31.70 -18.49 14.76
C LEU A 90 30.79 -19.45 15.52
N GLY A 91 31.38 -20.19 16.45
CA GLY A 91 30.66 -21.03 17.42
C GLY A 91 29.72 -20.17 18.26
N TRP A 92 28.61 -20.75 18.70
CA TRP A 92 27.70 -20.02 19.58
C TRP A 92 28.41 -19.65 20.90
N PRO A 93 28.09 -18.53 21.54
CA PRO A 93 28.70 -18.15 22.81
C PRO A 93 28.55 -19.22 23.90
N CYS A 94 27.47 -20.01 23.85
CA CYS A 94 27.25 -21.16 24.71
C CYS A 94 28.27 -22.30 24.51
N GLU A 95 28.88 -22.44 23.32
CA GLU A 95 29.99 -23.37 23.07
C GLU A 95 31.29 -22.93 23.76
N SER A 96 31.38 -21.66 24.16
CA SER A 96 32.52 -21.08 24.88
C SER A 96 32.29 -20.87 26.38
N GLU A 97 31.16 -21.38 26.93
CA GLU A 97 30.73 -21.23 28.34
C GLU A 97 30.74 -19.78 28.86
N ARG A 98 30.69 -18.79 27.96
CA ARG A 98 30.69 -17.38 28.32
C ARG A 98 29.28 -16.98 28.78
N LEU A 99 29.07 -16.96 30.09
CA LEU A 99 27.85 -16.45 30.70
C LEU A 99 27.72 -14.94 30.47
N ARG A 100 26.65 -14.52 29.80
CA ARG A 100 26.27 -13.11 29.68
C ARG A 100 25.27 -12.72 30.77
N SER A 101 25.38 -11.49 31.29
CA SER A 101 24.49 -11.00 32.35
C SER A 101 23.06 -10.77 31.86
N PHE A 102 22.88 -10.41 30.58
CA PHE A 102 21.59 -10.27 29.91
C PHE A 102 21.76 -10.42 28.38
N CYS A 103 20.69 -10.76 27.66
CA CYS A 103 20.70 -10.95 26.20
C CYS A 103 19.80 -9.97 25.43
N TYR A 104 18.96 -9.21 26.14
CA TYR A 104 18.18 -8.14 25.55
C TYR A 104 17.94 -7.01 26.53
N LEU A 105 17.71 -5.82 25.99
CA LEU A 105 17.34 -4.63 26.74
C LEU A 105 15.99 -4.12 26.23
N MET A 106 14.93 -4.26 27.02
CA MET A 106 13.60 -3.71 26.68
C MET A 106 13.32 -2.45 27.46
N TYR A 107 12.99 -1.35 26.78
CA TYR A 107 12.63 -0.10 27.47
C TYR A 107 11.14 -0.03 27.79
N THR A 108 10.82 0.17 29.06
CA THR A 108 9.45 0.38 29.56
C THR A 108 9.25 1.83 30.02
N SER A 109 7.99 2.26 30.17
CA SER A 109 7.66 3.57 30.76
C SER A 109 8.07 3.61 32.23
N GLY A 110 8.63 4.73 32.68
CA GLY A 110 9.19 4.86 34.02
C GLY A 110 8.41 5.82 34.90
N SER A 111 8.16 5.43 36.14
CA SER A 111 7.54 6.29 37.18
C SER A 111 8.29 7.59 37.48
N THR A 112 9.57 7.68 37.10
CA THR A 112 10.43 8.87 37.22
C THR A 112 10.34 9.80 36.01
N GLY A 113 9.43 9.53 35.07
CA GLY A 113 9.25 10.31 33.84
C GLY A 113 10.28 10.03 32.73
N LYS A 114 11.15 9.02 32.90
CA LYS A 114 12.12 8.59 31.90
C LYS A 114 12.00 7.08 31.63
N PRO A 115 12.16 6.62 30.38
CA PRO A 115 12.14 5.20 30.05
C PRO A 115 13.21 4.41 30.82
N LYS A 116 12.86 3.21 31.31
CA LYS A 116 13.77 2.32 32.05
C LYS A 116 14.09 1.09 31.20
N GLY A 117 15.37 0.79 31.01
CA GLY A 117 15.80 -0.40 30.27
C GLY A 117 15.87 -1.63 31.18
N VAL A 118 15.07 -2.66 30.90
CA VAL A 118 15.06 -3.93 31.63
C VAL A 118 16.08 -4.90 31.03
N CYS A 119 17.01 -5.40 31.83
CA CYS A 119 18.07 -6.33 31.44
C CYS A 119 17.55 -7.78 31.50
N GLY A 120 17.01 -8.30 30.40
CA GLY A 120 16.44 -9.63 30.38
C GLY A 120 17.44 -10.74 30.10
N THR A 121 17.24 -11.90 30.72
CA THR A 121 18.22 -12.99 30.76
C THR A 121 17.87 -14.12 29.79
N GLU A 122 18.90 -14.85 29.32
CA GLU A 122 18.68 -16.06 28.50
C GLU A 122 17.96 -17.14 29.31
N VAL A 123 18.31 -17.26 30.60
CA VAL A 123 17.68 -18.21 31.54
C VAL A 123 16.17 -17.97 31.65
N GLY A 124 15.74 -16.71 31.79
CA GLY A 124 14.33 -16.36 31.87
C GLY A 124 13.56 -16.66 30.59
N LEU A 125 14.14 -16.36 29.42
CA LEU A 125 13.53 -16.72 28.13
C LEU A 125 13.43 -18.23 27.96
N LEU A 126 14.52 -18.96 28.19
CA LEU A 126 14.55 -20.42 28.05
C LEU A 126 13.54 -21.08 28.99
N ASN A 127 13.41 -20.59 30.22
CA ASN A 127 12.41 -21.08 31.16
C ASN A 127 10.98 -20.94 30.60
N ARG A 128 10.65 -19.76 30.05
CA ARG A 128 9.36 -19.51 29.40
C ARG A 128 9.11 -20.47 28.23
N PHE A 129 10.09 -20.66 27.34
CA PHE A 129 9.94 -21.55 26.18
C PHE A 129 9.88 -23.03 26.54
N LEU A 130 10.68 -23.49 27.50
CA LEU A 130 10.65 -24.87 27.98
C LEU A 130 9.29 -25.18 28.62
N TRP A 131 8.77 -24.29 29.46
CA TRP A 131 7.42 -24.44 30.02
C TRP A 131 6.34 -24.48 28.93
N MET A 132 6.40 -23.59 27.92
CA MET A 132 5.46 -23.62 26.80
C MET A 132 5.56 -24.94 26.02
N GLN A 133 6.78 -25.43 25.75
CA GLN A 133 6.98 -26.68 25.04
C GLN A 133 6.50 -27.90 25.83
N GLU A 134 6.61 -27.88 27.15
CA GLU A 134 6.12 -28.96 28.02
C GLU A 134 4.58 -28.96 28.14
N SER A 135 3.98 -27.79 28.38
CA SER A 135 2.54 -27.66 28.67
C SER A 135 1.67 -27.56 27.41
N TYR A 136 2.19 -26.90 26.37
CA TYR A 136 1.49 -26.59 25.12
C TYR A 136 2.42 -26.80 23.91
N PRO A 137 2.86 -28.04 23.66
CA PRO A 137 3.95 -28.35 22.74
C PRO A 137 3.69 -27.81 21.35
N PHE A 138 4.67 -27.10 20.80
CA PHE A 138 4.66 -26.69 19.40
C PHE A 138 4.75 -27.94 18.51
N GLN A 139 3.90 -28.02 17.48
CA GLN A 139 3.95 -29.09 16.48
C GLN A 139 4.57 -28.56 15.20
N LYS A 140 5.33 -29.37 14.47
CA LYS A 140 6.07 -28.92 13.28
C LYS A 140 5.13 -28.38 12.19
N GLU A 141 3.90 -28.88 12.12
CA GLU A 141 2.87 -28.49 11.15
C GLU A 141 2.13 -27.21 11.57
N GLU A 142 2.39 -26.69 12.77
CA GLU A 142 1.79 -25.44 13.22
C GLU A 142 2.42 -24.23 12.54
N ILE A 143 1.55 -23.27 12.22
CA ILE A 143 1.90 -21.98 11.64
C ILE A 143 1.66 -20.91 12.71
N LEU A 144 2.71 -20.16 13.04
CA LEU A 144 2.70 -19.06 14.00
C LEU A 144 2.65 -17.71 13.27
N PHE A 145 2.23 -16.67 13.98
CA PHE A 145 2.02 -15.34 13.42
C PHE A 145 2.85 -14.29 14.15
N PHE A 146 3.79 -13.65 13.44
CA PHE A 146 4.67 -12.61 14.00
C PHE A 146 4.13 -11.21 13.72
N LYS A 147 3.23 -10.75 14.59
CA LYS A 147 2.49 -9.49 14.45
C LYS A 147 2.67 -8.53 15.62
N ALA A 148 3.25 -8.97 16.73
CA ALA A 148 3.51 -8.10 17.87
C ALA A 148 4.54 -7.03 17.49
N SER A 149 4.34 -5.80 17.99
CA SER A 149 5.36 -4.77 17.86
C SER A 149 6.63 -5.21 18.62
N ILE A 150 7.78 -4.91 18.04
CA ILE A 150 9.10 -5.23 18.64
C ILE A 150 9.37 -4.48 19.95
N SER A 151 8.54 -3.48 20.29
CA SER A 151 8.56 -2.82 21.60
C SER A 151 8.08 -3.70 22.75
N PHE A 152 7.34 -4.78 22.44
CA PHE A 152 6.72 -5.64 23.44
C PHE A 152 7.49 -6.92 23.62
N ILE A 153 7.61 -7.40 24.86
CA ILE A 153 8.34 -8.64 25.15
C ILE A 153 7.73 -9.88 24.45
N ASP A 154 6.43 -9.88 24.16
CA ASP A 154 5.73 -10.99 23.49
C ASP A 154 6.16 -11.20 22.04
N HIS A 155 6.79 -10.20 21.42
CA HIS A 155 7.38 -10.40 20.09
C HIS A 155 8.44 -11.50 20.10
N LEU A 156 9.17 -11.66 21.22
CA LEU A 156 10.13 -12.76 21.41
C LEU A 156 9.42 -14.11 21.45
N GLN A 157 8.27 -14.20 22.12
CA GLN A 157 7.47 -15.44 22.13
C GLN A 157 7.04 -15.82 20.71
N GLU A 158 6.57 -14.86 19.91
CA GLU A 158 6.04 -15.14 18.57
C GLU A 158 7.13 -15.70 17.63
N PHE A 159 8.28 -15.03 17.47
CA PHE A 159 9.29 -15.51 16.52
C PHE A 159 10.23 -16.59 17.09
N LEU A 160 10.69 -16.49 18.35
CA LEU A 160 11.56 -17.53 18.91
C LEU A 160 10.80 -18.83 19.14
N GLY A 161 9.50 -18.77 19.46
CA GLY A 161 8.66 -19.96 19.57
C GLY A 161 8.66 -20.77 18.28
N ALA A 162 8.50 -20.11 17.13
CA ALA A 162 8.57 -20.79 15.83
C ALA A 162 9.97 -21.34 15.52
N MET A 163 11.01 -20.54 15.75
CA MET A 163 12.39 -20.93 15.42
C MET A 163 12.89 -22.09 16.27
N LEU A 164 12.63 -22.06 17.60
CA LEU A 164 13.05 -23.12 18.51
C LEU A 164 12.29 -24.43 18.29
N ALA A 165 11.05 -24.36 17.79
CA ALA A 165 10.20 -25.51 17.49
C ALA A 165 10.26 -26.00 16.03
N ASN A 166 11.02 -25.33 15.16
CA ASN A 166 11.04 -25.57 13.70
C ASN A 166 9.65 -25.47 13.04
N CYS A 167 8.82 -24.53 13.50
CA CYS A 167 7.51 -24.23 12.93
C CYS A 167 7.59 -23.14 11.86
N THR A 168 6.59 -23.08 10.98
CA THR A 168 6.45 -22.00 10.00
C THR A 168 6.04 -20.70 10.70
N LEU A 169 6.72 -19.60 10.39
CA LEU A 169 6.40 -18.26 10.89
C LEU A 169 5.89 -17.38 9.74
N VAL A 170 4.68 -16.86 9.88
CA VAL A 170 4.09 -15.91 8.93
C VAL A 170 4.25 -14.50 9.47
N ILE A 171 4.84 -13.61 8.66
CA ILE A 171 5.04 -12.20 8.98
C ILE A 171 4.06 -11.40 8.11
N PRO A 172 3.07 -10.71 8.70
CA PRO A 172 2.10 -9.93 7.95
C PRO A 172 2.70 -8.60 7.44
N PRO A 173 2.14 -8.03 6.35
CA PRO A 173 2.46 -6.67 5.94
C PRO A 173 2.00 -5.67 7.00
N PHE A 174 2.93 -5.20 7.83
CA PHE A 174 2.65 -4.42 9.04
C PHE A 174 1.88 -3.11 8.79
N ASN A 175 2.09 -2.48 7.62
CA ASN A 175 1.35 -1.28 7.21
C ASN A 175 -0.13 -1.58 6.95
N GLN A 176 -0.46 -2.74 6.38
CA GLN A 176 -1.86 -3.14 6.14
C GLN A 176 -2.56 -3.46 7.47
N LEU A 177 -1.87 -4.10 8.41
CA LEU A 177 -2.42 -4.37 9.75
C LEU A 177 -2.74 -3.09 10.53
N LYS A 178 -1.91 -2.04 10.40
CA LYS A 178 -2.15 -0.74 11.03
C LYS A 178 -3.34 -0.01 10.43
N ASP A 179 -3.53 -0.12 9.11
CA ASP A 179 -4.59 0.59 8.39
C ASP A 179 -5.95 -0.14 8.45
N THR A 180 -5.95 -1.47 8.53
CA THR A 180 -7.16 -2.30 8.55
C THR A 180 -7.03 -3.48 9.52
N ILE A 181 -7.33 -3.26 10.81
CA ILE A 181 -7.16 -4.28 11.87
C ILE A 181 -7.98 -5.56 11.64
N PHE A 182 -9.07 -5.48 10.87
CA PHE A 182 -9.92 -6.63 10.53
C PHE A 182 -9.26 -7.60 9.53
N CYS A 183 -8.26 -7.15 8.76
CA CYS A 183 -7.50 -8.02 7.86
C CYS A 183 -6.77 -9.14 8.62
N VAL A 184 -6.53 -9.00 9.93
CA VAL A 184 -6.00 -10.08 10.78
C VAL A 184 -6.82 -11.35 10.60
N VAL A 185 -8.15 -11.27 10.60
CA VAL A 185 -8.99 -12.48 10.55
C VAL A 185 -8.88 -13.18 9.19
N ASN A 186 -8.79 -12.42 8.10
CA ASN A 186 -8.56 -12.97 6.76
C ASN A 186 -7.17 -13.65 6.69
N LEU A 187 -6.14 -13.03 7.25
CA LEU A 187 -4.79 -13.60 7.29
C LEU A 187 -4.72 -14.88 8.13
N LEU A 188 -5.46 -14.93 9.26
CA LEU A 188 -5.57 -16.15 10.06
C LEU A 188 -6.12 -17.32 9.24
N GLN A 189 -7.04 -17.05 8.32
CA GLN A 189 -7.63 -18.07 7.44
C GLN A 189 -6.72 -18.40 6.26
N GLU A 190 -6.31 -17.40 5.50
CA GLU A 190 -5.53 -17.53 4.26
C GLU A 190 -4.23 -18.28 4.49
N TYR A 191 -3.52 -17.96 5.57
CA TYR A 191 -2.25 -18.59 5.93
C TYR A 191 -2.40 -19.74 6.93
N SER A 192 -3.63 -20.14 7.23
CA SER A 192 -3.95 -21.21 8.16
C SER A 192 -3.23 -21.12 9.51
N ILE A 193 -3.26 -19.93 10.11
CA ILE A 193 -2.56 -19.64 11.36
C ILE A 193 -3.16 -20.47 12.51
N SER A 194 -2.29 -21.21 13.18
CA SER A 194 -2.66 -22.18 14.22
C SER A 194 -2.44 -21.65 15.65
N ARG A 195 -1.53 -20.69 15.85
CA ARG A 195 -1.27 -20.06 17.15
C ARG A 195 -1.25 -18.55 17.03
N LEU A 196 -1.99 -17.89 17.92
CA LEU A 196 -2.08 -16.44 18.01
C LEU A 196 -1.81 -16.00 19.45
N VAL A 197 -0.85 -15.10 19.63
CA VAL A 197 -0.67 -14.33 20.86
C VAL A 197 -1.35 -12.99 20.67
N ALA A 198 -2.17 -12.52 21.60
CA ALA A 198 -2.85 -11.23 21.50
C ALA A 198 -3.11 -10.62 22.87
N VAL A 199 -3.42 -9.32 22.88
CA VAL A 199 -3.97 -8.67 24.06
C VAL A 199 -5.51 -8.70 23.98
N PRO A 200 -6.24 -8.81 25.09
CA PRO A 200 -7.71 -8.79 25.11
C PRO A 200 -8.35 -7.66 24.28
N SER A 201 -7.80 -6.44 24.36
CA SER A 201 -8.28 -5.30 23.56
C SER A 201 -8.13 -5.49 22.06
N LEU A 202 -7.05 -6.13 21.60
CA LEU A 202 -6.82 -6.43 20.19
C LEU A 202 -7.85 -7.44 19.69
N ILE A 203 -8.20 -8.45 20.49
CA ILE A 203 -9.27 -9.38 20.14
C ILE A 203 -10.62 -8.66 20.02
N ARG A 204 -10.93 -7.75 20.95
CA ARG A 204 -12.16 -6.94 20.87
C ARG A 204 -12.21 -6.14 19.56
N ALA A 205 -11.05 -5.69 19.04
CA ALA A 205 -10.95 -4.90 17.80
C ALA A 205 -11.58 -5.59 16.61
N PHE A 206 -11.21 -6.85 16.41
CA PHE A 206 -11.63 -7.63 15.24
C PHE A 206 -12.71 -8.66 15.58
N LEU A 207 -13.31 -8.57 16.78
CA LEU A 207 -14.42 -9.41 17.19
C LEU A 207 -15.63 -9.37 16.22
N PRO A 208 -16.01 -8.21 15.63
CA PRO A 208 -17.08 -8.18 14.62
C PRO A 208 -16.74 -9.01 13.37
N ALA A 209 -15.48 -8.99 12.92
CA ALA A 209 -15.04 -9.80 11.79
C ALA A 209 -15.05 -11.30 12.13
N LEU A 210 -14.65 -11.69 13.36
CA LEU A 210 -14.82 -13.07 13.84
C LEU A 210 -16.29 -13.51 13.85
N GLN A 211 -17.19 -12.63 14.29
CA GLN A 211 -18.63 -12.91 14.29
C GLN A 211 -19.18 -13.08 12.88
N SER A 212 -18.80 -12.22 11.93
CA SER A 212 -19.25 -12.31 10.53
C SER A 212 -18.88 -13.64 9.88
N ILE A 213 -17.67 -14.14 10.13
CA ILE A 213 -17.18 -15.42 9.60
C ILE A 213 -17.84 -16.62 10.27
N TYR A 214 -18.12 -16.53 11.57
CA TYR A 214 -18.85 -17.57 12.28
C TYR A 214 -20.22 -17.85 11.62
N TYR A 215 -20.88 -16.82 11.08
CA TYR A 215 -22.13 -16.97 10.34
C TYR A 215 -21.97 -17.47 8.90
N SER A 216 -20.75 -17.43 8.32
CA SER A 216 -20.48 -17.88 6.94
C SER A 216 -20.08 -19.35 6.82
N THR A 217 -20.06 -20.12 7.92
CA THR A 217 -19.70 -21.56 7.99
C THR A 217 -18.22 -21.87 7.70
N VAL A 218 -17.36 -20.85 7.57
CA VAL A 218 -15.92 -21.04 7.33
C VAL A 218 -15.18 -21.19 8.67
N GLN A 219 -14.44 -22.28 8.85
CA GLN A 219 -13.69 -22.54 10.08
C GLN A 219 -12.37 -21.75 10.14
N ILE A 220 -12.06 -21.19 11.30
CA ILE A 220 -10.75 -20.57 11.58
C ILE A 220 -9.82 -21.67 12.11
N PRO A 221 -8.63 -21.89 11.51
CA PRO A 221 -7.73 -23.00 11.86
C PRO A 221 -6.94 -22.82 13.17
N LEU A 222 -7.35 -21.87 14.00
CA LEU A 222 -6.67 -21.49 15.23
C LEU A 222 -6.82 -22.59 16.30
N LYS A 223 -5.70 -23.18 16.72
CA LYS A 223 -5.65 -24.22 17.76
C LYS A 223 -5.42 -23.63 19.14
N LEU A 224 -4.56 -22.60 19.24
CA LEU A 224 -4.20 -21.96 20.50
C LEU A 224 -4.30 -20.43 20.39
N LEU A 225 -5.08 -19.83 21.28
CA LEU A 225 -5.13 -18.39 21.50
C LEU A 225 -4.52 -18.09 22.87
N VAL A 226 -3.43 -17.34 22.88
CA VAL A 226 -2.79 -16.84 24.10
C VAL A 226 -3.15 -15.38 24.30
N LEU A 227 -3.76 -15.07 25.44
CA LEU A 227 -4.05 -13.72 25.87
C LEU A 227 -3.10 -13.32 27.00
N SER A 228 -2.42 -12.19 26.82
CA SER A 228 -1.51 -11.63 27.83
C SER A 228 -1.60 -10.11 27.85
N GLY A 229 -0.98 -9.50 28.84
CA GLY A 229 -0.77 -8.06 28.90
C GLY A 229 -1.94 -7.21 29.39
N GLU A 230 -3.18 -7.72 29.49
CA GLU A 230 -4.32 -6.98 30.07
C GLU A 230 -5.20 -7.89 30.93
N VAL A 231 -6.09 -7.29 31.71
CA VAL A 231 -7.15 -8.05 32.39
C VAL A 231 -8.03 -8.70 31.33
N PHE A 232 -8.25 -10.01 31.45
CA PHE A 232 -9.09 -10.75 30.53
C PHE A 232 -10.49 -10.91 31.10
N ASP A 233 -11.46 -10.24 30.47
CA ASP A 233 -12.84 -10.24 30.96
C ASP A 233 -13.59 -11.53 30.64
N ILE A 234 -14.42 -11.97 31.59
CA ILE A 234 -15.27 -13.15 31.46
C ILE A 234 -16.27 -12.99 30.31
N SER A 235 -16.75 -11.78 30.05
CA SER A 235 -17.65 -11.48 28.93
C SER A 235 -16.99 -11.74 27.59
N LEU A 236 -15.73 -11.31 27.42
CA LEU A 236 -14.94 -11.57 26.22
C LEU A 236 -14.66 -13.06 26.05
N TRP A 237 -14.28 -13.75 27.13
CA TRP A 237 -14.10 -15.20 27.12
C TRP A 237 -15.37 -15.96 26.66
N LYS A 238 -16.55 -15.62 27.20
CA LYS A 238 -17.82 -16.24 26.80
C LYS A 238 -18.08 -16.11 25.30
N MET A 239 -17.75 -14.94 24.71
CA MET A 239 -17.88 -14.72 23.28
C MET A 239 -16.88 -15.57 22.49
N LEU A 240 -15.62 -15.62 22.94
CA LEU A 240 -14.57 -16.37 22.26
C LEU A 240 -14.83 -17.87 22.24
N VAL A 241 -15.23 -18.48 23.36
CA VAL A 241 -15.54 -19.92 23.41
C VAL A 241 -16.69 -20.28 22.45
N LYS A 242 -17.64 -19.37 22.27
CA LYS A 242 -18.73 -19.55 21.29
C LYS A 242 -18.24 -19.45 19.85
N LEU A 243 -17.39 -18.47 19.54
CA LEU A 243 -16.91 -18.20 18.18
C LEU A 243 -15.81 -19.16 17.73
N LEU A 244 -15.01 -19.66 18.67
CA LEU A 244 -13.83 -20.49 18.47
C LEU A 244 -13.90 -21.78 19.31
N PRO A 245 -14.91 -22.64 19.09
CA PRO A 245 -15.18 -23.79 19.96
C PRO A 245 -14.09 -24.87 19.96
N GLN A 246 -13.22 -24.87 18.93
CA GLN A 246 -12.11 -25.82 18.79
C GLN A 246 -10.76 -25.23 19.22
N THR A 247 -10.74 -23.98 19.69
CA THR A 247 -9.51 -23.28 20.07
C THR A 247 -9.30 -23.35 21.58
N SER A 248 -8.11 -23.77 22.01
CA SER A 248 -7.68 -23.65 23.41
C SER A 248 -7.33 -22.19 23.71
N ILE A 249 -7.84 -21.64 24.82
CA ILE A 249 -7.61 -20.24 25.20
C ILE A 249 -6.81 -20.21 26.51
N LEU A 250 -5.66 -19.54 26.49
CA LEU A 250 -4.82 -19.35 27.68
C LEU A 250 -4.83 -17.88 28.08
N ASN A 251 -4.89 -17.64 29.38
CA ASN A 251 -4.59 -16.34 29.96
C ASN A 251 -3.21 -16.44 30.62
N ILE A 252 -2.27 -15.60 30.22
CA ILE A 252 -0.91 -15.59 30.78
C ILE A 252 -0.65 -14.21 31.37
N TYR A 253 0.07 -14.17 32.48
CA TYR A 253 0.39 -12.94 33.18
C TYR A 253 1.88 -12.84 33.48
N GLY A 254 2.39 -11.63 33.30
CA GLY A 254 3.69 -11.21 33.76
C GLY A 254 3.98 -9.77 33.35
N SER A 255 5.27 -9.46 33.32
CA SER A 255 5.82 -8.17 32.97
C SER A 255 7.17 -8.33 32.29
N THR A 256 7.70 -7.24 31.74
CA THR A 256 9.02 -7.24 31.10
C THR A 256 10.13 -7.66 32.08
N GLU A 257 10.00 -7.30 33.35
CA GLU A 257 10.93 -7.62 34.44
C GLU A 257 10.93 -9.11 34.84
N VAL A 258 9.95 -9.89 34.37
CA VAL A 258 9.86 -11.34 34.59
C VAL A 258 9.89 -12.11 33.27
N SER A 259 10.65 -11.61 32.29
CA SER A 259 10.84 -12.24 30.97
C SER A 259 9.53 -12.47 30.19
N GLY A 260 8.52 -11.64 30.48
CA GLY A 260 7.21 -11.61 29.84
C GLY A 260 6.11 -12.29 30.66
N ASP A 261 6.29 -13.56 31.02
CA ASP A 261 5.24 -14.37 31.64
C ASP A 261 5.78 -15.14 32.86
N CYS A 262 4.98 -15.16 33.93
CA CYS A 262 5.31 -15.85 35.19
C CYS A 262 4.17 -16.70 35.75
N THR A 263 2.92 -16.46 35.34
CA THR A 263 1.77 -17.31 35.69
C THR A 263 0.90 -17.57 34.46
N TYR A 264 0.15 -18.67 34.49
CA TYR A 264 -0.80 -19.02 33.43
C TYR A 264 -2.08 -19.62 33.98
N PHE A 265 -3.16 -19.45 33.22
CA PHE A 265 -4.45 -20.07 33.43
C PHE A 265 -5.00 -20.65 32.13
N ASP A 266 -5.36 -21.92 32.15
CA ASP A 266 -6.05 -22.58 31.05
C ASP A 266 -7.56 -22.35 31.17
N CYS A 267 -8.14 -21.62 30.21
CA CYS A 267 -9.53 -21.20 30.30
C CYS A 267 -10.53 -22.34 30.20
N LYS A 268 -10.10 -23.57 29.86
CA LYS A 268 -10.95 -24.76 29.96
C LYS A 268 -11.42 -25.05 31.39
N TRP A 269 -10.69 -24.56 32.39
CA TRP A 269 -11.05 -24.69 33.81
C TRP A 269 -11.93 -23.56 34.33
N LEU A 270 -12.23 -22.55 33.52
CA LEU A 270 -13.07 -21.42 33.94
C LEU A 270 -14.55 -21.78 34.18
N PRO A 271 -15.22 -22.60 33.33
CA PRO A 271 -16.63 -22.94 33.54
C PRO A 271 -16.95 -23.47 34.95
N PRO A 272 -16.25 -24.49 35.50
CA PRO A 272 -16.55 -24.98 36.85
C PRO A 272 -16.24 -23.96 37.95
N MET A 273 -15.37 -22.96 37.70
CA MET A 273 -15.04 -21.92 38.67
C MET A 273 -16.09 -20.80 38.74
N LEU A 274 -16.75 -20.49 37.63
CA LEU A 274 -17.83 -19.50 37.60
C LEU A 274 -19.01 -19.91 38.49
N GLU A 275 -19.19 -21.21 38.75
CA GLU A 275 -20.23 -21.77 39.60
C GLU A 275 -19.88 -21.73 41.11
N GLN A 276 -18.59 -21.69 41.46
CA GLN A 276 -18.11 -21.81 42.85
C GLN A 276 -17.71 -20.45 43.45
N ASP A 277 -16.77 -19.75 42.81
CA ASP A 277 -16.09 -18.58 43.37
C ASP A 277 -16.47 -17.26 42.66
N ALA A 278 -17.15 -17.34 41.50
CA ALA A 278 -17.58 -16.21 40.68
C ALA A 278 -16.53 -15.07 40.57
N PRO A 279 -15.34 -15.34 40.01
CA PRO A 279 -14.27 -14.35 39.94
C PRO A 279 -14.71 -13.12 39.11
N GLY A 280 -14.17 -11.94 39.41
CA GLY A 280 -14.48 -10.70 38.68
C GLY A 280 -13.90 -10.64 37.27
N SER A 281 -12.85 -11.42 36.99
CA SER A 281 -12.16 -11.53 35.71
C SER A 281 -11.60 -12.95 35.53
N VAL A 282 -11.11 -13.28 34.34
CA VAL A 282 -10.44 -14.57 34.10
C VAL A 282 -9.16 -14.62 34.95
N PRO A 283 -8.95 -15.67 35.76
CA PRO A 283 -7.76 -15.79 36.60
C PRO A 283 -6.46 -15.69 35.80
N ILE A 284 -5.42 -15.17 36.45
CA ILE A 284 -4.03 -15.22 35.97
C ILE A 284 -3.35 -16.55 36.33
N GLY A 285 -4.02 -17.35 37.17
CA GLY A 285 -3.76 -18.76 37.39
C GLY A 285 -2.61 -19.06 38.34
N ILE A 286 -1.74 -19.99 37.96
CA ILE A 286 -0.65 -20.52 38.80
C ILE A 286 0.73 -20.22 38.21
N PRO A 287 1.81 -20.24 39.01
CA PRO A 287 3.17 -20.04 38.51
C PRO A 287 3.54 -21.03 37.40
N ILE A 288 4.28 -20.56 36.40
CA ILE A 288 4.94 -21.44 35.42
C ILE A 288 6.14 -22.15 36.06
N GLY A 289 6.71 -23.13 35.37
CA GLY A 289 7.88 -23.89 35.86
C GLY A 289 9.04 -22.98 36.28
N ASN A 290 9.72 -23.33 37.37
CA ASN A 290 10.85 -22.57 37.97
C ASN A 290 10.55 -21.11 38.33
N CYS A 291 9.28 -20.74 38.47
CA CYS A 291 8.85 -19.44 38.98
C CYS A 291 8.09 -19.66 40.28
N ASP A 292 8.27 -18.73 41.23
CA ASP A 292 7.48 -18.69 42.45
C ASP A 292 6.76 -17.34 42.55
N VAL A 293 5.51 -17.37 43.01
CA VAL A 293 4.66 -16.18 43.13
C VAL A 293 3.99 -16.19 44.49
N VAL A 294 4.24 -15.11 45.24
CA VAL A 294 3.72 -14.90 46.58
C VAL A 294 2.94 -13.58 46.66
N LEU A 295 1.98 -13.51 47.59
CA LEU A 295 1.24 -12.29 47.89
C LEU A 295 1.78 -11.66 49.17
N VAL A 296 2.24 -10.42 49.10
CA VAL A 296 2.82 -9.69 50.23
C VAL A 296 1.90 -8.53 50.61
N GLY A 297 1.49 -8.47 51.88
CA GLY A 297 0.60 -7.43 52.38
C GLY A 297 -0.11 -7.81 53.68
N GLU A 298 -0.96 -6.93 54.18
CA GLU A 298 -1.69 -7.10 55.46
C GLU A 298 -2.59 -8.35 55.49
N ASN A 299 -3.10 -8.78 54.33
CA ASN A 299 -3.99 -9.93 54.17
C ASN A 299 -3.29 -11.14 53.50
N SER A 300 -1.95 -11.19 53.56
CA SER A 300 -1.17 -12.34 53.08
C SER A 300 -1.53 -13.62 53.87
N PRO A 301 -1.60 -14.82 53.23
CA PRO A 301 -1.28 -15.12 51.83
C PRO A 301 -2.47 -15.02 50.85
N TYR A 302 -3.61 -14.45 51.27
CA TYR A 302 -4.85 -14.48 50.48
C TYR A 302 -5.02 -13.27 49.56
N GLU A 303 -4.57 -12.09 49.97
CA GLU A 303 -4.63 -10.86 49.19
C GLU A 303 -3.43 -9.98 49.49
N GLY A 304 -2.78 -9.46 48.45
CA GLY A 304 -1.57 -8.66 48.60
C GLY A 304 -0.95 -8.27 47.27
N GLU A 305 0.21 -7.61 47.34
CA GLU A 305 1.03 -7.32 46.18
C GLU A 305 1.66 -8.61 45.65
N ILE A 306 1.55 -8.83 44.34
CA ILE A 306 2.14 -9.96 43.64
C ILE A 306 3.65 -9.75 43.59
N CYS A 307 4.38 -10.66 44.22
CA CYS A 307 5.83 -10.68 44.22
C CYS A 307 6.33 -11.98 43.59
N VAL A 308 7.33 -11.88 42.70
CA VAL A 308 7.75 -12.99 41.84
C VAL A 308 9.23 -13.30 42.05
N SER A 309 9.58 -14.57 42.15
CA SER A 309 10.96 -15.07 42.19
C SER A 309 11.17 -16.21 41.20
N GLY A 310 12.41 -16.67 41.10
CA GLY A 310 12.83 -17.77 40.22
C GLY A 310 13.44 -17.32 38.90
N SER A 311 13.52 -18.26 37.96
CA SER A 311 14.31 -18.13 36.73
C SER A 311 13.83 -17.03 35.77
N CYS A 312 12.57 -16.60 35.90
CA CYS A 312 11.98 -15.57 35.02
C CYS A 312 12.50 -14.15 35.31
N VAL A 313 13.02 -13.88 36.51
CA VAL A 313 13.36 -12.53 36.98
C VAL A 313 14.55 -11.95 36.20
N ALA A 314 14.39 -10.72 35.72
CA ALA A 314 15.42 -9.98 35.00
C ALA A 314 16.63 -9.62 35.90
N ALA A 315 17.78 -9.36 35.28
CA ALA A 315 19.00 -9.00 36.02
C ALA A 315 18.91 -7.64 36.72
N GLY A 316 18.02 -6.74 36.25
CA GLY A 316 17.83 -5.41 36.81
C GLY A 316 17.55 -4.34 35.75
N TYR A 317 17.63 -3.08 36.17
CA TYR A 317 17.50 -1.92 35.30
C TYR A 317 18.86 -1.42 34.82
N PHE A 318 19.02 -1.25 33.51
CA PHE A 318 20.26 -0.78 32.91
C PHE A 318 20.48 0.70 33.18
N CYS A 319 21.65 1.05 33.69
CA CYS A 319 22.12 2.43 33.81
C CYS A 319 23.63 2.44 33.61
N HIS A 320 24.07 2.73 32.38
CA HIS A 320 25.48 2.60 32.00
C HIS A 320 26.44 3.27 33.01
N PRO A 321 27.48 2.57 33.51
CA PRO A 321 27.96 1.23 33.13
C PRO A 321 27.47 0.10 34.05
N SER A 322 26.42 0.29 34.84
CA SER A 322 25.96 -0.63 35.88
C SER A 322 24.52 -1.12 35.67
N ILE A 323 24.14 -2.17 36.40
CA ILE A 323 22.77 -2.66 36.47
C ILE A 323 22.28 -2.39 37.89
N PHE A 324 21.21 -1.61 38.02
CA PHE A 324 20.55 -1.37 39.30
C PHE A 324 19.60 -2.53 39.60
N PRO A 325 19.53 -2.98 40.86
CA PRO A 325 18.64 -4.05 41.25
C PRO A 325 17.17 -3.66 41.00
N LEU A 326 16.33 -4.68 40.77
CA LEU A 326 14.89 -4.51 40.78
C LEU A 326 14.40 -4.14 42.19
N ASP A 327 13.19 -3.59 42.28
CA ASP A 327 12.53 -3.37 43.57
C ASP A 327 12.10 -4.73 44.15
N ASN A 328 12.86 -5.19 45.15
CA ASN A 328 12.75 -6.54 45.69
C ASN A 328 12.33 -6.51 47.16
N VAL A 329 11.62 -7.55 47.58
CA VAL A 329 11.34 -7.86 48.98
C VAL A 329 12.01 -9.17 49.36
N GLU A 330 12.70 -9.17 50.50
CA GLU A 330 13.30 -10.37 51.09
C GLU A 330 12.27 -11.04 52.00
N LEU A 331 12.03 -12.34 51.79
CA LEU A 331 11.14 -13.14 52.62
C LEU A 331 11.90 -14.34 53.18
N HIS A 332 11.64 -14.64 54.46
CA HIS A 332 12.10 -15.87 55.10
C HIS A 332 11.07 -16.97 54.87
N GLN A 333 11.44 -18.04 54.16
CA GLN A 333 10.65 -19.26 54.16
C GLN A 333 11.11 -20.13 55.34
N GLU A 334 10.20 -20.41 56.28
CA GLU A 334 10.38 -21.50 57.23
C GLU A 334 10.19 -22.82 56.47
N VAL A 335 11.27 -23.41 55.98
CA VAL A 335 11.23 -24.73 55.35
C VAL A 335 11.01 -25.76 56.46
N ALA A 336 9.80 -26.30 56.53
CA ALA A 336 9.46 -27.43 57.38
C ALA A 336 9.90 -28.75 56.73
N ASP A 337 11.20 -28.90 56.45
CA ASP A 337 11.81 -30.20 56.21
C ASP A 337 13.19 -30.21 56.85
N ALA A 338 13.34 -31.13 57.80
CA ALA A 338 14.55 -31.33 58.58
C ALA A 338 15.71 -31.78 57.67
N GLU A 339 16.92 -31.33 58.04
CA GLU A 339 18.25 -31.75 57.55
C GLU A 339 18.97 -30.91 56.49
N ASN A 340 18.65 -29.62 56.30
CA ASN A 340 19.69 -28.68 55.84
C ASN A 340 19.55 -27.26 56.40
N ASP A 341 20.54 -26.90 57.21
CA ASP A 341 20.69 -25.65 57.94
C ASP A 341 21.14 -24.52 56.99
N LYS A 342 20.20 -23.95 56.23
CA LYS A 342 20.30 -22.62 55.63
C LYS A 342 18.91 -21.98 55.60
N ASN A 343 18.68 -20.98 56.46
CA ASN A 343 17.62 -20.00 56.27
C ASN A 343 17.91 -19.25 54.94
N GLU A 344 17.43 -19.79 53.82
CA GLU A 344 17.63 -19.17 52.51
C GLU A 344 16.67 -17.98 52.39
N VAL A 345 17.22 -16.78 52.43
CA VAL A 345 16.48 -15.53 52.19
C VAL A 345 16.18 -15.48 50.70
N ASN A 346 14.91 -15.65 50.34
CA ASN A 346 14.48 -15.60 48.95
C ASN A 346 14.08 -14.16 48.60
N CYS A 347 14.70 -13.63 47.54
CA CYS A 347 14.38 -12.31 46.99
C CYS A 347 13.24 -12.42 45.98
N TYR A 348 12.20 -11.63 46.17
CA TYR A 348 11.06 -11.56 45.25
C TYR A 348 10.96 -10.15 44.65
N PHE A 349 10.85 -10.08 43.33
CA PHE A 349 10.56 -8.86 42.61
C PHE A 349 9.12 -8.40 42.87
N ARG A 350 8.95 -7.16 43.27
CA ARG A 350 7.65 -6.52 43.50
C ARG A 350 7.06 -6.06 42.17
N THR A 351 6.00 -6.71 41.70
CA THR A 351 5.40 -6.29 40.42
C THR A 351 4.64 -4.98 40.55
N GLY A 352 4.15 -4.65 41.75
CA GLY A 352 3.21 -3.57 42.06
C GLY A 352 1.77 -3.82 41.63
N ASP A 353 1.48 -4.99 41.05
CA ASP A 353 0.13 -5.48 40.84
C ASP A 353 -0.38 -6.17 42.13
N PHE A 354 -1.65 -6.00 42.44
CA PHE A 354 -2.31 -6.65 43.57
C PHE A 354 -3.12 -7.84 43.07
N GLY A 355 -3.00 -8.95 43.79
CA GLY A 355 -3.68 -10.20 43.49
C GLY A 355 -4.45 -10.74 44.69
N ARG A 356 -5.45 -11.56 44.38
CA ARG A 356 -6.16 -12.40 45.35
C ARG A 356 -5.99 -13.86 44.96
N LYS A 357 -5.71 -14.70 45.96
CA LYS A 357 -5.66 -16.15 45.82
C LYS A 357 -7.05 -16.74 46.06
N LEU A 358 -7.54 -17.52 45.09
CA LEU A 358 -8.81 -18.24 45.15
C LEU A 358 -8.67 -19.52 45.97
N SER A 359 -9.82 -20.13 46.32
CA SER A 359 -9.91 -21.34 47.13
C SER A 359 -9.13 -22.52 46.52
N ASN A 360 -9.11 -22.59 45.19
CA ASN A 360 -8.41 -23.61 44.41
C ASN A 360 -6.93 -23.28 44.13
N GLY A 361 -6.40 -22.20 44.70
CA GLY A 361 -5.01 -21.78 44.58
C GLY A 361 -4.68 -20.88 43.38
N ASN A 362 -5.61 -20.67 42.45
CA ASN A 362 -5.41 -19.76 41.32
C ASN A 362 -5.41 -18.29 41.78
N LEU A 363 -4.63 -17.46 41.10
CA LEU A 363 -4.55 -16.02 41.37
C LEU A 363 -5.47 -15.24 40.42
N VAL A 364 -6.07 -14.17 40.93
CA VAL A 364 -6.82 -13.16 40.17
C VAL A 364 -6.16 -11.81 40.40
N CYS A 365 -5.89 -11.07 39.32
CA CYS A 365 -5.36 -9.71 39.40
C CYS A 365 -6.50 -8.72 39.71
N ILE A 366 -6.32 -7.89 40.74
CA ILE A 366 -7.30 -6.90 41.23
C ILE A 366 -6.96 -5.48 40.75
N GLY A 367 -5.72 -5.24 40.30
CA GLY A 367 -5.26 -3.94 39.79
C GLY A 367 -3.98 -3.45 40.45
N ARG A 368 -3.69 -2.15 40.34
CA ARG A 368 -2.45 -1.52 40.87
C ARG A 368 -2.76 -0.41 41.86
N LYS A 369 -1.85 -0.19 42.81
CA LYS A 369 -1.88 0.99 43.72
C LYS A 369 -1.04 2.16 43.20
N ASP A 370 -0.04 1.90 42.36
CA ASP A 370 0.71 2.96 41.68
C ASP A 370 -0.13 3.56 40.52
N ARG A 371 0.26 4.74 40.02
CA ARG A 371 -0.47 5.41 38.94
C ARG A 371 0.02 4.95 37.56
N SER A 372 0.18 3.63 37.40
CA SER A 372 0.44 3.03 36.09
C SER A 372 -0.78 2.25 35.59
N VAL A 373 -1.02 2.34 34.28
CA VAL A 373 -2.16 1.71 33.61
C VAL A 373 -1.68 0.87 32.42
N LYS A 374 -2.47 -0.11 32.00
CA LYS A 374 -2.23 -0.86 30.77
C LYS A 374 -3.24 -0.44 29.70
N ILE A 375 -2.77 0.10 28.58
CA ILE A 375 -3.59 0.51 27.43
C ILE A 375 -3.09 -0.23 26.20
N SER A 376 -3.96 -1.03 25.59
CA SER A 376 -3.61 -1.93 24.48
C SER A 376 -2.38 -2.80 24.79
N GLY A 377 -2.32 -3.30 26.02
CA GLY A 377 -1.22 -4.09 26.57
C GLY A 377 0.07 -3.33 26.89
N GLN A 378 0.16 -2.02 26.61
CA GLN A 378 1.33 -1.21 26.98
C GLN A 378 1.21 -0.70 28.41
N ARG A 379 2.25 -0.93 29.22
CA ARG A 379 2.37 -0.31 30.53
C ARG A 379 2.74 1.16 30.35
N ILE A 380 1.91 2.05 30.88
CA ILE A 380 2.06 3.50 30.81
C ILE A 380 2.04 4.05 32.24
N ALA A 381 3.14 4.67 32.66
CA ALA A 381 3.17 5.49 33.88
C ALA A 381 2.54 6.85 33.58
N LEU A 382 1.48 7.23 34.31
CA LEU A 382 0.81 8.51 34.11
C LEU A 382 1.74 9.69 34.40
N GLU A 383 2.68 9.51 35.33
CA GLU A 383 3.72 10.49 35.65
C GLU A 383 4.65 10.81 34.47
N GLU A 384 4.91 9.88 33.54
CA GLU A 384 5.70 10.16 32.33
C GLU A 384 4.98 11.15 31.41
N VAL A 385 3.66 10.97 31.26
CA VAL A 385 2.82 11.89 30.49
C VAL A 385 2.75 13.26 31.18
N GLU A 386 2.58 13.29 32.50
CA GLU A 386 2.58 14.53 33.28
C GLU A 386 3.91 15.28 33.20
N SER A 387 5.04 14.57 33.27
CA SER A 387 6.37 15.19 33.16
C SER A 387 6.56 15.87 31.81
N VAL A 388 6.22 15.18 30.72
CA VAL A 388 6.32 15.74 29.36
C VAL A 388 5.39 16.93 29.15
N LEU A 389 4.19 16.89 29.75
CA LEU A 389 3.26 18.02 29.74
C LEU A 389 3.86 19.25 30.43
N ARG A 390 4.53 19.08 31.58
CA ARG A 390 5.18 20.17 32.33
C ARG A 390 6.36 20.80 31.59
N GLU A 391 6.98 20.09 30.65
CA GLU A 391 8.06 20.62 29.81
C GLU A 391 7.56 21.61 28.74
N HIS A 392 6.26 21.64 28.44
CA HIS A 392 5.71 22.55 27.45
C HIS A 392 5.73 24.01 27.95
N GLN A 393 6.14 24.95 27.08
CA GLN A 393 6.38 26.35 27.48
C GLN A 393 5.15 27.04 28.10
N GLU A 394 3.95 26.67 27.67
CA GLU A 394 2.68 27.28 28.14
C GLU A 394 2.07 26.58 29.36
N VAL A 395 2.61 25.44 29.79
CA VAL A 395 2.08 24.65 30.91
C VAL A 395 2.80 25.04 32.20
N VAL A 396 2.02 25.32 33.25
CA VAL A 396 2.50 25.51 34.62
C VAL A 396 2.61 24.17 35.32
N ASP A 397 1.54 23.37 35.25
CA ASP A 397 1.48 22.04 35.84
C ASP A 397 0.43 21.16 35.13
N ALA A 398 0.55 19.85 35.28
CA ALA A 398 -0.30 18.87 34.63
C ALA A 398 -0.59 17.65 35.52
N ALA A 399 -1.81 17.14 35.42
CA ALA A 399 -2.28 15.93 36.09
C ALA A 399 -2.98 15.03 35.07
N VAL A 400 -2.63 13.75 35.00
CA VAL A 400 -3.25 12.81 34.04
C VAL A 400 -4.00 11.72 34.80
N VAL A 401 -5.26 11.51 34.46
CA VAL A 401 -6.06 10.41 35.02
C VAL A 401 -6.45 9.43 33.92
N SER A 402 -6.72 8.19 34.32
CA SER A 402 -7.31 7.21 33.44
C SER A 402 -8.80 7.06 33.73
N ARG A 403 -9.63 7.06 32.70
CA ARG A 403 -11.07 6.80 32.80
C ARG A 403 -11.43 5.53 32.06
N CYS A 404 -12.23 4.68 32.70
CA CYS A 404 -12.87 3.55 32.05
C CYS A 404 -14.22 4.02 31.46
N VAL A 405 -14.44 3.80 30.16
CA VAL A 405 -15.71 4.08 29.48
C VAL A 405 -16.47 2.76 29.29
N GLN A 406 -17.82 2.81 29.27
CA GLN A 406 -18.73 1.66 29.23
C GLN A 406 -18.23 0.55 28.28
N GLY A 407 -17.70 -0.55 28.84
CA GLY A 407 -17.13 -1.68 28.09
C GLY A 407 -15.65 -2.02 28.35
N ASP A 408 -15.07 -1.54 29.46
CA ASP A 408 -13.67 -1.78 29.90
C ASP A 408 -12.57 -1.11 29.07
N ILE A 409 -12.94 -0.09 28.28
CA ILE A 409 -12.01 0.68 27.46
C ILE A 409 -11.39 1.81 28.30
N LEU A 410 -10.06 1.79 28.40
CA LEU A 410 -9.27 2.68 29.23
C LEU A 410 -8.73 3.87 28.41
N LEU A 411 -9.07 5.10 28.81
CA LEU A 411 -8.66 6.35 28.15
C LEU A 411 -7.84 7.23 29.09
N LEU A 412 -6.95 8.05 28.51
CA LEU A 412 -6.19 9.06 29.24
C LEU A 412 -6.83 10.44 29.11
N GLU A 413 -7.03 11.12 30.23
CA GLU A 413 -7.53 12.49 30.32
C GLU A 413 -6.48 13.35 31.04
N ALA A 414 -6.09 14.46 30.44
CA ALA A 414 -5.11 15.39 31.02
C ALA A 414 -5.80 16.66 31.52
N TYR A 415 -5.42 17.09 32.72
CA TYR A 415 -5.82 18.35 33.32
C TYR A 415 -4.60 19.26 33.38
N VAL A 416 -4.72 20.45 32.81
CA VAL A 416 -3.59 21.33 32.50
C VAL A 416 -3.82 22.71 33.09
N LEU A 417 -2.82 23.23 33.80
CA LEU A 417 -2.71 24.61 34.24
C LEU A 417 -1.89 25.41 33.24
N LEU A 418 -2.45 26.47 32.67
CA LEU A 418 -1.78 27.33 31.68
C LEU A 418 -1.11 28.54 32.34
N LYS A 419 -0.03 29.05 31.74
CA LYS A 419 0.67 30.27 32.19
C LYS A 419 -0.10 31.56 31.90
N GLN A 420 -0.85 31.62 30.79
CA GLN A 420 -1.65 32.78 30.40
C GLN A 420 -3.14 32.45 30.44
N LYS A 421 -3.97 33.41 30.88
CA LYS A 421 -5.39 33.17 31.20
C LYS A 421 -6.39 33.41 30.06
N GLU A 422 -6.05 33.99 28.90
CA GLU A 422 -7.10 34.31 27.89
C GLU A 422 -6.74 34.15 26.40
N SER A 423 -7.60 33.38 25.72
CA SER A 423 -8.41 33.71 24.52
C SER A 423 -8.40 32.70 23.36
N ASN A 424 -7.59 31.64 23.40
CA ASN A 424 -7.71 30.55 22.41
C ASN A 424 -7.33 29.16 22.96
N LEU A 425 -8.22 28.58 23.78
CA LEU A 425 -8.03 27.24 24.38
C LEU A 425 -7.87 26.13 23.32
N GLU A 426 -8.50 26.26 22.15
CA GLU A 426 -8.34 25.28 21.05
C GLU A 426 -6.93 25.29 20.44
N PHE A 427 -6.33 26.48 20.29
CA PHE A 427 -4.95 26.61 19.85
C PHE A 427 -3.99 25.96 20.85
N PHE A 428 -4.17 26.20 22.15
CA PHE A 428 -3.35 25.58 23.20
C PHE A 428 -3.54 24.07 23.26
N ARG A 429 -4.77 23.57 23.12
CA ARG A 429 -5.09 22.12 23.05
C ARG A 429 -4.34 21.45 21.91
N SER A 430 -4.37 22.07 20.72
CA SER A 430 -3.69 21.57 19.52
C SER A 430 -2.17 21.61 19.66
N SER A 431 -1.63 22.71 20.20
CA SER A 431 -0.20 22.90 20.45
C SER A 431 0.36 21.88 21.45
N ILE A 432 -0.30 21.72 22.60
CA ILE A 432 0.07 20.75 23.64
C ILE A 432 -0.01 19.33 23.10
N ARG A 433 -1.06 18.99 22.33
CA ARG A 433 -1.19 17.67 21.72
C ARG A 433 -0.05 17.38 20.73
N CYS A 434 0.31 18.34 19.87
CA CYS A 434 1.44 18.20 18.94
C CYS A 434 2.76 18.04 19.70
N TRP A 435 2.96 18.80 20.79
CA TRP A 435 4.14 18.67 21.64
C TRP A 435 4.27 17.26 22.23
N ILE A 436 3.23 16.75 22.90
CA ILE A 436 3.27 15.41 23.49
C ILE A 436 3.51 14.35 22.40
N ALA A 437 2.83 14.45 21.25
CA ALA A 437 3.01 13.51 20.14
C ALA A 437 4.43 13.53 19.55
N SER A 438 5.18 14.62 19.73
CA SER A 438 6.59 14.70 19.32
C SER A 438 7.57 14.04 20.31
N LYS A 439 7.15 13.82 21.56
CA LYS A 439 8.00 13.30 22.66
C LYS A 439 7.64 11.88 23.08
N LEU A 440 6.34 11.55 23.06
CA LEU A 440 5.79 10.27 23.53
C LEU A 440 5.13 9.49 22.39
N PRO A 441 5.11 8.15 22.46
CA PRO A 441 4.30 7.32 21.59
C PRO A 441 2.83 7.77 21.57
N LEU A 442 2.17 7.67 20.41
CA LEU A 442 0.79 8.14 20.20
C LEU A 442 -0.23 7.58 21.22
N ILE A 443 -0.03 6.34 21.67
CA ILE A 443 -0.92 5.69 22.66
C ILE A 443 -0.81 6.30 24.06
N MET A 444 0.26 7.03 24.37
CA MET A 444 0.44 7.78 25.62
C MET A 444 -0.15 9.20 25.53
N VAL A 445 -0.60 9.65 24.36
CA VAL A 445 -1.18 10.98 24.18
C VAL A 445 -2.62 10.99 24.73
N PRO A 446 -2.95 11.86 25.70
CA PRO A 446 -4.30 11.99 26.24
C PRO A 446 -5.36 12.24 25.16
N THR A 447 -6.51 11.60 25.30
CA THR A 447 -7.65 11.76 24.39
C THR A 447 -8.40 13.07 24.67
N ARG A 448 -8.43 13.50 25.94
CA ARG A 448 -9.08 14.74 26.38
C ARG A 448 -8.12 15.62 27.17
N PHE A 449 -8.27 16.92 26.99
CA PHE A 449 -7.56 17.95 27.76
C PHE A 449 -8.59 18.84 28.47
N TYR A 450 -8.42 19.04 29.77
CA TYR A 450 -9.23 19.93 30.59
C TYR A 450 -8.32 21.05 31.10
N PHE A 451 -8.66 22.30 30.82
CA PHE A 451 -7.90 23.44 31.31
C PHE A 451 -8.51 23.90 32.63
N VAL A 452 -7.76 23.77 33.72
CA VAL A 452 -8.24 24.06 35.08
C VAL A 452 -7.51 25.27 35.66
N GLU A 453 -8.18 26.01 36.54
CA GLU A 453 -7.56 27.16 37.22
C GLU A 453 -6.67 26.75 38.40
N SER A 454 -6.93 25.59 39.01
CA SER A 454 -6.10 24.97 40.04
C SER A 454 -6.37 23.46 40.14
N PHE A 455 -5.43 22.70 40.70
CA PHE A 455 -5.69 21.31 41.04
C PHE A 455 -6.36 21.19 42.41
N PRO A 456 -7.41 20.36 42.56
CA PRO A 456 -7.91 20.00 43.88
C PRO A 456 -6.79 19.29 44.65
N MET A 457 -6.57 19.72 45.88
CA MET A 457 -5.55 19.15 46.76
C MET A 457 -6.21 18.36 47.89
N SER A 458 -5.62 17.23 48.26
CA SER A 458 -5.96 16.48 49.46
C SER A 458 -5.54 17.23 50.73
N SER A 459 -6.01 16.79 51.89
CA SER A 459 -5.60 17.31 53.21
C SER A 459 -4.09 17.23 53.47
N SER A 460 -3.36 16.41 52.69
CA SER A 460 -1.90 16.28 52.72
C SER A 460 -1.13 17.22 51.78
N GLY A 461 -1.84 18.07 51.02
CA GLY A 461 -1.23 18.99 50.04
C GLY A 461 -0.82 18.35 48.72
N LYS A 462 -1.17 17.08 48.49
CA LYS A 462 -0.99 16.38 47.19
C LYS A 462 -2.24 16.52 46.33
N VAL A 463 -2.08 16.51 45.00
CA VAL A 463 -3.19 16.52 44.03
C VAL A 463 -4.17 15.38 44.31
N ASP A 464 -5.45 15.72 44.43
CA ASP A 464 -6.54 14.78 44.63
C ASP A 464 -7.10 14.33 43.27
N TYR A 465 -6.48 13.28 42.74
CA TYR A 465 -6.83 12.71 41.44
C TYR A 465 -8.25 12.14 41.38
N LYS A 466 -8.86 11.78 42.53
CA LYS A 466 -10.25 11.29 42.56
C LYS A 466 -11.23 12.43 42.30
N ASN A 467 -10.99 13.58 42.94
CA ASN A 467 -11.79 14.79 42.72
C ASN A 467 -11.56 15.40 41.33
N LEU A 468 -10.35 15.31 40.78
CA LEU A 468 -10.09 15.66 39.37
C LEU A 468 -10.94 14.85 38.41
N ALA A 469 -10.97 13.52 38.57
CA ALA A 469 -11.74 12.63 37.70
C ALA A 469 -13.26 12.91 37.73
N THR A 470 -13.81 13.40 38.86
CA THR A 470 -15.22 13.77 38.97
C THR A 470 -15.57 15.15 38.39
N LEU A 471 -14.64 16.13 38.38
CA LEU A 471 -14.87 17.46 37.79
C LEU A 471 -15.22 17.42 36.29
N ALA A 472 -14.71 16.44 35.57
CA ALA A 472 -14.99 16.25 34.14
C ALA A 472 -16.34 15.58 33.84
N ALA A 473 -17.10 15.15 34.87
CA ALA A 473 -18.47 14.65 34.69
C ALA A 473 -19.51 15.78 34.61
N SER A 474 -19.18 17.00 35.10
CA SER A 474 -20.11 18.14 35.12
C SER A 474 -20.07 19.04 33.87
N GLU A 475 -18.97 19.05 33.10
CA GLU A 475 -18.86 19.86 31.87
C GLU A 475 -19.57 19.25 30.65
N ALA A 476 -19.97 17.98 30.69
CA ALA A 476 -20.65 17.30 29.58
C ALA A 476 -22.10 17.78 29.32
N GLY A 477 -22.59 18.80 30.04
CA GLY A 477 -23.99 19.21 30.07
C GLY A 477 -24.37 20.53 29.38
N SER A 478 -23.44 21.31 28.80
CA SER A 478 -23.81 22.62 28.22
C SER A 478 -24.02 22.58 26.71
N ARG A 479 -25.31 22.64 26.36
CA ARG A 479 -25.91 22.81 25.03
C ARG A 479 -25.42 24.07 24.30
N ILE A 480 -25.34 23.99 22.97
CA ILE A 480 -25.49 25.14 22.07
C ILE A 480 -26.54 24.78 21.01
N GLU A 481 -27.44 25.73 20.76
CA GLU A 481 -28.67 25.62 19.99
C GLU A 481 -28.52 26.24 18.58
N ILE A 482 -29.14 25.57 17.59
CA ILE A 482 -29.68 26.03 16.28
C ILE A 482 -28.68 26.27 15.11
N GLU A 483 -28.77 25.44 14.05
CA GLU A 483 -29.41 25.75 12.74
C GLU A 483 -29.58 24.47 11.87
N GLU A 484 -30.75 24.30 11.26
CA GLU A 484 -31.15 23.16 10.42
C GLU A 484 -30.64 23.29 8.98
N THR A 485 -30.15 22.19 8.36
CA THR A 485 -30.71 21.59 7.12
C THR A 485 -29.91 20.39 6.54
N GLN A 486 -30.66 19.36 6.11
CA GLN A 486 -30.42 18.37 5.02
C GLN A 486 -29.37 17.24 5.16
N ASP A 487 -29.79 16.07 5.66
CA ASP A 487 -29.89 14.74 4.98
C ASP A 487 -30.05 13.66 6.08
N ILE A 488 -31.30 13.30 6.40
CA ILE A 488 -31.67 12.63 7.67
C ILE A 488 -31.19 11.16 7.75
N ASP A 489 -30.94 10.48 6.64
CA ASP A 489 -30.65 9.03 6.70
C ASP A 489 -29.18 8.69 6.98
N LEU A 490 -28.22 9.35 6.31
CA LEU A 490 -26.80 9.05 6.49
C LEU A 490 -26.27 9.51 7.85
N ILE A 491 -26.76 10.65 8.34
CA ILE A 491 -26.34 11.18 9.63
C ILE A 491 -26.80 10.30 10.79
N ASN A 492 -28.01 9.75 10.71
CA ASN A 492 -28.52 8.78 11.68
C ASN A 492 -27.70 7.47 11.65
N VAL A 493 -27.23 7.03 10.48
CA VAL A 493 -26.33 5.86 10.36
C VAL A 493 -24.96 6.14 10.99
N ILE A 494 -24.39 7.33 10.76
CA ILE A 494 -23.12 7.76 11.37
C ILE A 494 -23.27 7.89 12.89
N GLN A 495 -24.31 8.57 13.37
CA GLN A 495 -24.62 8.70 14.79
C GLN A 495 -24.84 7.33 15.44
N LYS A 496 -25.55 6.42 14.77
CA LYS A 496 -25.73 5.04 15.25
C LYS A 496 -24.41 4.27 15.28
N ALA A 497 -23.58 4.35 14.24
CA ALA A 497 -22.28 3.70 14.23
C ALA A 497 -21.38 4.24 15.35
N PHE A 498 -21.38 5.55 15.58
CA PHE A 498 -20.67 6.17 16.70
C PHE A 498 -21.24 5.69 18.05
N SER A 499 -22.56 5.60 18.19
CA SER A 499 -23.24 5.10 19.39
C SER A 499 -22.86 3.65 19.68
N ASP A 500 -22.89 2.80 18.66
CA ASP A 500 -22.55 1.39 18.73
C ASP A 500 -21.06 1.18 19.04
N GLY A 501 -20.18 1.97 18.41
CA GLY A 501 -18.72 1.91 18.62
C GLY A 501 -18.25 2.48 19.96
N LEU A 502 -18.98 3.45 20.51
CA LEU A 502 -18.74 4.01 21.84
C LEU A 502 -19.54 3.28 22.94
N MET A 503 -20.42 2.36 22.54
CA MET A 503 -21.39 1.66 23.40
C MET A 503 -22.24 2.58 24.28
N VAL A 504 -22.68 3.72 23.72
CA VAL A 504 -23.50 4.73 24.41
C VAL A 504 -24.99 4.54 24.09
N VAL A 505 -25.86 4.73 25.09
CA VAL A 505 -27.33 4.54 24.97
C VAL A 505 -28.06 5.83 24.53
N ASP A 506 -27.42 6.98 24.73
CA ASP A 506 -27.97 8.30 24.39
C ASP A 506 -27.65 8.73 22.94
N LYS A 507 -28.52 9.58 22.37
CA LYS A 507 -28.42 10.04 20.98
C LYS A 507 -27.25 11.02 20.82
N ILE A 508 -26.24 10.63 20.03
CA ILE A 508 -25.04 11.43 19.71
C ILE A 508 -25.42 12.68 18.89
N SER A 509 -24.91 13.87 19.23
CA SER A 509 -25.13 15.12 18.51
C SER A 509 -24.30 15.20 17.22
N LEU A 510 -24.64 16.15 16.33
CA LEU A 510 -24.00 16.32 15.02
C LEU A 510 -22.54 16.75 15.09
N ASP A 511 -22.20 17.58 16.07
CA ASP A 511 -20.87 18.14 16.25
C ASP A 511 -20.07 17.46 17.35
N ASP A 512 -20.61 16.41 17.96
CA ASP A 512 -19.88 15.68 18.98
C ASP A 512 -18.66 15.00 18.36
N ASN A 513 -17.47 15.39 18.84
CA ASN A 513 -16.23 14.81 18.36
C ASN A 513 -16.08 13.39 18.91
N PHE A 514 -15.93 12.43 18.01
CA PHE A 514 -15.81 11.00 18.30
C PHE A 514 -14.78 10.71 19.38
N PHE A 515 -13.59 11.29 19.29
CA PHE A 515 -12.52 11.08 20.26
C PHE A 515 -12.79 11.82 21.57
N GLU A 516 -13.37 13.02 21.50
CA GLU A 516 -13.78 13.74 22.71
C GLU A 516 -14.96 13.09 23.41
N MET A 517 -15.78 12.28 22.74
CA MET A 517 -16.81 11.45 23.38
C MET A 517 -16.24 10.17 24.02
N GLY A 518 -14.96 9.88 23.85
CA GLY A 518 -14.31 8.69 24.37
C GLY A 518 -13.92 7.67 23.30
N GLY A 519 -13.97 8.05 22.02
CA GLY A 519 -13.45 7.26 20.93
C GLY A 519 -11.93 7.08 21.01
N ASN A 520 -11.46 5.91 20.61
CA ASN A 520 -10.04 5.59 20.49
C ASN A 520 -9.81 4.82 19.19
N SER A 521 -8.59 4.34 18.96
CA SER A 521 -8.27 3.54 17.76
C SER A 521 -9.14 2.30 17.60
N LEU A 522 -9.57 1.70 18.71
CA LEU A 522 -10.39 0.49 18.73
C LEU A 522 -11.82 0.76 18.27
N SER A 523 -12.48 1.73 18.90
CA SER A 523 -13.83 2.14 18.52
C SER A 523 -13.82 2.83 17.16
N ALA A 524 -12.74 3.52 16.79
CA ALA A 524 -12.59 4.09 15.45
C ALA A 524 -12.55 3.00 14.38
N ALA A 525 -11.79 1.92 14.59
CA ALA A 525 -11.79 0.79 13.68
C ALA A 525 -13.19 0.17 13.53
N TYR A 526 -13.90 -0.02 14.64
CA TYR A 526 -15.29 -0.53 14.65
C TYR A 526 -16.23 0.36 13.83
N VAL A 527 -16.20 1.67 14.07
CA VAL A 527 -17.03 2.65 13.35
C VAL A 527 -16.68 2.68 11.88
N SER A 528 -15.39 2.67 11.54
CA SER A 528 -14.91 2.68 10.16
C SER A 528 -15.34 1.44 9.40
N TYR A 529 -15.34 0.27 10.04
CA TYR A 529 -15.87 -0.96 9.45
C TYR A 529 -17.38 -0.87 9.19
N ASN A 530 -18.16 -0.46 10.19
CA ASN A 530 -19.62 -0.34 10.05
C ASN A 530 -20.05 0.68 8.99
N LEU A 531 -19.24 1.74 8.81
CA LEU A 531 -19.50 2.79 7.82
C LEU A 531 -18.83 2.51 6.46
N GLY A 532 -17.98 1.48 6.35
CA GLY A 532 -17.24 1.17 5.13
C GLY A 532 -16.26 2.27 4.70
N ILE A 533 -15.62 2.95 5.66
CA ILE A 533 -14.70 4.07 5.42
C ILE A 533 -13.30 3.75 5.92
N ASN A 534 -12.30 4.51 5.46
CA ASN A 534 -10.94 4.37 5.99
C ASN A 534 -10.87 4.91 7.42
N MET A 535 -10.15 4.24 8.32
CA MET A 535 -9.98 4.71 9.70
C MET A 535 -9.38 6.11 9.80
N LYS A 536 -8.51 6.50 8.86
CA LYS A 536 -7.93 7.86 8.76
C LYS A 536 -8.98 8.94 8.53
N ASP A 537 -10.10 8.60 7.86
CA ASP A 537 -11.20 9.56 7.65
C ASP A 537 -11.83 9.95 8.99
N LEU A 538 -11.89 9.04 9.97
CA LEU A 538 -12.41 9.34 11.31
C LEU A 538 -11.50 10.28 12.10
N TYR A 539 -10.18 10.11 11.99
CA TYR A 539 -9.19 11.01 12.62
C TYR A 539 -9.18 12.40 11.98
N THR A 540 -9.46 12.48 10.68
CA THR A 540 -9.48 13.74 9.93
C THR A 540 -10.80 14.48 10.11
N PHE A 541 -11.92 13.74 10.17
CA PHE A 541 -13.28 14.25 10.28
C PHE A 541 -13.99 13.62 11.48
N PRO A 542 -13.65 14.04 12.72
CA PRO A 542 -14.06 13.31 13.92
C PRO A 542 -15.50 13.56 14.38
N THR A 543 -16.26 14.46 13.76
CA THR A 543 -17.67 14.71 14.16
C THR A 543 -18.63 14.08 13.15
N PRO A 544 -19.84 13.64 13.54
CA PRO A 544 -20.83 13.12 12.60
C PRO A 544 -21.11 14.06 11.42
N LEU A 545 -21.19 15.38 11.66
CA LEU A 545 -21.41 16.38 10.62
C LEU A 545 -20.21 16.52 9.67
N LYS A 546 -18.98 16.58 10.20
CA LYS A 546 -17.76 16.67 9.36
C LYS A 546 -17.57 15.39 8.55
N LEU A 547 -17.82 14.24 9.17
CA LEU A 547 -17.73 12.93 8.52
C LEU A 547 -18.81 12.77 7.46
N GLN A 548 -20.04 13.16 7.76
CA GLN A 548 -21.13 13.19 6.79
C GLN A 548 -20.80 14.12 5.62
N LYS A 549 -20.26 15.32 5.86
CA LYS A 549 -19.82 16.23 4.79
C LYS A 549 -18.69 15.64 3.96
N ALA A 550 -17.74 14.93 4.56
CA ALA A 550 -16.67 14.24 3.83
C ALA A 550 -17.21 13.08 2.98
N ILE A 551 -18.12 12.27 3.53
CA ILE A 551 -18.77 11.16 2.83
C ILE A 551 -19.73 11.70 1.75
N LEU A 552 -20.43 12.80 2.00
CA LEU A 552 -21.31 13.48 1.05
C LEU A 552 -20.51 14.23 -0.01
N HIS A 553 -19.36 14.81 0.28
CA HIS A 553 -18.48 15.34 -0.78
C HIS A 553 -17.98 14.21 -1.69
N LYS A 554 -17.75 13.01 -1.14
CA LYS A 554 -17.48 11.79 -1.92
C LYS A 554 -18.74 11.27 -2.66
N LYS A 555 -19.95 11.45 -2.12
CA LYS A 555 -21.24 11.02 -2.73
C LYS A 555 -21.94 12.05 -3.63
N VAL A 556 -21.69 13.35 -3.53
CA VAL A 556 -22.26 14.40 -4.40
C VAL A 556 -21.52 14.43 -5.74
N SER A 557 -20.26 14.01 -5.75
CA SER A 557 -19.56 13.54 -6.95
C SER A 557 -20.17 12.27 -7.55
N SER A 558 -20.96 11.48 -6.79
CA SER A 558 -21.61 10.25 -7.27
C SER A 558 -23.14 10.35 -7.48
N SER A 559 -23.81 11.41 -7.01
CA SER A 559 -25.29 11.53 -7.01
C SER A 559 -25.86 12.55 -8.01
N ARG A 560 -25.01 13.37 -8.66
CA ARG A 560 -25.42 14.13 -9.86
C ARG A 560 -25.74 13.23 -11.07
N GLU A 561 -25.35 11.95 -11.03
CA GLU A 561 -25.64 10.96 -12.07
C GLU A 561 -27.01 10.27 -11.90
N LEU A 562 -27.67 10.38 -10.74
CA LEU A 562 -28.87 9.59 -10.42
C LEU A 562 -30.23 10.31 -10.60
N ARG A 563 -30.26 11.59 -10.99
CA ARG A 563 -31.51 12.37 -11.14
C ARG A 563 -32.09 12.43 -12.57
N ALA A 564 -31.46 11.79 -13.57
CA ALA A 564 -31.97 11.79 -14.94
C ALA A 564 -33.02 10.69 -15.23
N ASP A 565 -33.10 9.62 -14.42
CA ASP A 565 -33.85 8.40 -14.78
C ASP A 565 -35.23 8.23 -14.13
N ALA A 566 -35.78 9.25 -13.46
CA ALA A 566 -37.07 9.14 -12.76
C ALA A 566 -38.31 9.60 -13.56
N LEU A 567 -38.19 9.80 -14.87
CA LEU A 567 -39.32 10.11 -15.75
C LEU A 567 -39.27 9.22 -16.98
N VAL A 568 -39.88 8.03 -16.88
CA VAL A 568 -40.67 7.32 -17.92
C VAL A 568 -40.82 5.86 -17.49
N GLY A 569 -42.07 5.37 -17.40
CA GLY A 569 -42.31 3.92 -17.44
C GLY A 569 -43.37 3.36 -16.50
N VAL A 570 -44.61 3.84 -16.59
CA VAL A 570 -45.79 3.05 -16.18
C VAL A 570 -46.28 2.30 -17.40
N ASN A 571 -46.09 0.97 -17.47
CA ASN A 571 -47.17 -0.03 -17.62
C ASN A 571 -46.71 -1.43 -18.07
N SER A 572 -47.30 -2.40 -17.35
CA SER A 572 -47.92 -3.64 -17.82
C SER A 572 -47.09 -4.82 -18.37
N GLN A 573 -47.12 -5.86 -17.54
CA GLN A 573 -47.68 -7.21 -17.79
C GLN A 573 -46.76 -8.37 -18.23
N VAL A 574 -46.85 -9.39 -17.36
CA VAL A 574 -46.39 -10.78 -17.42
C VAL A 574 -47.42 -11.65 -18.13
N GLN A 575 -46.97 -12.63 -18.93
CA GLN A 575 -47.60 -13.96 -19.13
C GLN A 575 -46.56 -14.89 -19.79
N GLU A 576 -45.96 -15.83 -19.04
CA GLU A 576 -46.38 -17.21 -18.71
C GLU A 576 -46.00 -18.31 -19.73
N LYS A 577 -45.19 -19.28 -19.24
CA LYS A 577 -45.31 -20.77 -19.38
C LYS A 577 -45.20 -21.39 -20.79
N SER A 578 -44.64 -22.58 -21.05
CA SER A 578 -44.10 -23.72 -20.29
C SER A 578 -43.73 -24.87 -21.28
N LYS A 579 -43.02 -25.90 -20.79
CA LYS A 579 -43.02 -27.34 -21.20
C LYS A 579 -41.87 -27.93 -22.06
N LEU A 580 -41.06 -28.73 -21.36
CA LEU A 580 -40.39 -30.01 -21.75
C LEU A 580 -41.43 -31.15 -22.02
N PRO A 581 -41.10 -32.45 -22.32
CA PRO A 581 -39.79 -33.15 -22.45
C PRO A 581 -39.66 -34.27 -23.55
N SER A 582 -38.45 -34.88 -23.61
CA SER A 582 -38.10 -36.28 -24.02
C SER A 582 -38.05 -36.61 -25.53
N ASN A 583 -37.20 -37.49 -26.07
CA ASN A 583 -36.54 -38.72 -25.57
C ASN A 583 -35.38 -39.18 -26.51
N LYS A 584 -34.33 -39.85 -25.97
CA LYS A 584 -33.53 -41.04 -26.46
C LYS A 584 -32.95 -41.06 -27.90
N SER A 585 -31.85 -41.71 -28.28
CA SER A 585 -30.72 -42.50 -27.70
C SER A 585 -29.87 -42.97 -28.91
N TRP A 586 -28.54 -43.06 -28.86
CA TRP A 586 -27.74 -44.31 -28.95
C TRP A 586 -26.24 -44.02 -29.14
N MET A 587 -25.40 -44.77 -28.40
CA MET A 587 -24.01 -45.18 -28.71
C MET A 587 -23.99 -46.71 -28.88
N PRO A 588 -22.94 -47.29 -29.49
CA PRO A 588 -21.88 -48.00 -28.71
C PRO A 588 -20.45 -47.84 -29.30
N ASP A 589 -19.41 -47.59 -28.49
CA ASP A 589 -18.40 -48.51 -27.89
C ASP A 589 -17.37 -49.14 -28.86
N LEU A 590 -16.06 -48.95 -28.59
CA LEU A 590 -15.10 -50.04 -28.25
C LEU A 590 -13.71 -49.52 -27.79
N ASP A 591 -13.25 -50.10 -26.67
CA ASP A 591 -11.96 -49.95 -25.97
C ASP A 591 -10.76 -50.68 -26.62
N SER A 592 -9.52 -50.24 -26.29
CA SER A 592 -8.48 -51.09 -25.61
C SER A 592 -7.06 -50.44 -25.52
N SER A 593 -6.74 -49.94 -24.32
CA SER A 593 -5.57 -50.22 -23.45
C SER A 593 -4.16 -50.66 -23.99
N ILE A 594 -3.06 -50.02 -23.49
CA ILE A 594 -2.01 -50.58 -22.56
C ILE A 594 -0.63 -49.84 -22.58
N SER A 595 -0.15 -49.54 -21.36
CA SER A 595 1.23 -49.47 -20.78
C SER A 595 2.20 -48.27 -20.91
N LEU A 596 2.76 -47.99 -19.73
CA LEU A 596 3.83 -47.08 -19.28
C LEU A 596 5.25 -47.50 -19.69
N SER A 597 6.18 -46.54 -19.76
CA SER A 597 7.52 -46.67 -19.11
C SER A 597 8.25 -45.32 -18.99
N LEU A 598 8.85 -45.11 -17.83
CA LEU A 598 9.85 -44.07 -17.50
C LEU A 598 11.25 -44.54 -17.95
N THR A 599 12.12 -43.63 -18.40
CA THR A 599 13.54 -43.55 -18.00
C THR A 599 14.25 -42.33 -18.60
N SER A 600 15.21 -41.83 -17.84
CA SER A 600 16.15 -40.74 -18.12
C SER A 600 17.08 -41.04 -19.29
N ASP A 601 17.65 -39.99 -19.91
CA ASP A 601 19.11 -39.79 -19.98
C ASP A 601 19.47 -38.51 -20.74
N TYR A 602 20.31 -37.67 -20.12
CA TYR A 602 21.10 -36.63 -20.77
C TYR A 602 22.34 -37.25 -21.43
N PRO A 603 22.93 -36.60 -22.45
CA PRO A 603 24.25 -36.04 -22.18
C PRO A 603 24.54 -34.65 -22.79
N ILE A 604 25.48 -34.00 -22.11
CA ILE A 604 26.08 -32.67 -22.29
C ILE A 604 27.11 -32.64 -23.43
N LYS A 605 27.25 -31.48 -24.11
CA LYS A 605 28.51 -30.79 -24.56
C LYS A 605 28.18 -29.83 -25.73
N CYS A 606 28.82 -28.68 -26.00
CA CYS A 606 29.70 -27.71 -25.32
C CYS A 606 30.10 -26.70 -26.44
N LEU A 607 30.26 -25.39 -26.13
CA LEU A 607 31.01 -24.35 -26.90
C LEU A 607 30.36 -23.90 -28.24
N LYS A 608 30.43 -22.65 -28.74
CA LYS A 608 31.16 -21.42 -28.42
C LYS A 608 30.55 -20.25 -29.25
N THR A 609 30.54 -19.06 -28.65
CA THR A 609 30.84 -17.70 -29.16
C THR A 609 30.68 -17.28 -30.64
N ASP A 610 30.35 -15.97 -30.76
CA ASP A 610 30.61 -14.98 -31.82
C ASP A 610 29.35 -14.55 -32.61
N SER A 611 28.76 -13.37 -32.36
CA SER A 611 29.23 -11.98 -32.57
C SER A 611 29.11 -11.49 -34.03
N ASP A 612 28.45 -10.34 -34.15
CA ASP A 612 28.49 -9.34 -35.23
C ASP A 612 27.83 -9.64 -36.59
N LEU A 613 27.05 -8.66 -37.06
CA LEU A 613 27.29 -7.84 -38.27
C LEU A 613 25.98 -7.09 -38.62
N TYR A 614 25.92 -5.78 -38.40
CA TYR A 614 26.24 -4.70 -39.35
C TYR A 614 25.36 -4.64 -40.61
N ILE A 615 24.80 -3.44 -40.80
CA ILE A 615 24.05 -2.92 -41.95
C ILE A 615 24.98 -2.87 -43.17
N ASP A 616 24.46 -3.21 -44.35
CA ASP A 616 24.90 -2.55 -45.60
C ASP A 616 23.72 -2.41 -46.59
N PRO A 617 23.55 -1.24 -47.25
CA PRO A 617 22.55 -0.99 -48.26
C PRO A 617 23.10 -1.29 -49.66
N TYR A 618 22.20 -1.70 -50.58
CA TYR A 618 22.37 -2.00 -52.02
C TYR A 618 22.23 -3.50 -52.36
N ASP A 619 21.06 -3.88 -52.89
CA ASP A 619 21.05 -4.60 -54.17
C ASP A 619 19.68 -4.56 -54.87
N PHE A 620 19.71 -4.12 -56.13
CA PHE A 620 18.63 -4.20 -57.12
C PHE A 620 18.82 -5.51 -57.89
N ASN A 621 17.85 -6.44 -57.84
CA ASN A 621 17.31 -7.18 -59.01
C ASN A 621 16.50 -8.45 -58.65
N GLY A 622 15.24 -8.47 -59.12
CA GLY A 622 14.65 -9.53 -59.96
C GLY A 622 14.57 -11.00 -59.53
N ARG A 623 13.34 -11.42 -59.19
CA ARG A 623 12.67 -12.74 -59.40
C ARG A 623 13.30 -14.02 -58.82
N ASP A 624 12.57 -14.69 -57.92
CA ASP A 624 11.79 -15.89 -58.25
C ASP A 624 10.90 -16.38 -57.09
N MET A 625 9.75 -16.95 -57.46
CA MET A 625 8.72 -17.55 -56.61
C MET A 625 9.14 -18.93 -56.09
N ASN A 626 8.87 -19.25 -54.81
CA ASN A 626 8.00 -20.39 -54.45
C ASN A 626 7.78 -20.58 -52.93
N ASN A 627 6.53 -20.97 -52.64
CA ASN A 627 5.87 -21.32 -51.39
C ASN A 627 6.69 -22.06 -50.31
N SER A 628 6.51 -21.59 -49.06
CA SER A 628 6.41 -22.46 -47.87
C SER A 628 5.69 -21.74 -46.71
N THR A 629 4.56 -22.29 -46.26
CA THR A 629 3.86 -22.08 -44.97
C THR A 629 3.84 -20.65 -44.41
N MET A 630 2.82 -19.86 -44.79
CA MET A 630 2.58 -18.53 -44.24
C MET A 630 1.80 -18.59 -42.92
N THR A 631 2.47 -18.26 -41.82
CA THR A 631 1.87 -18.07 -40.49
C THR A 631 1.20 -16.69 -40.43
N LYS A 632 -0.08 -16.62 -40.07
CA LYS A 632 -0.82 -15.36 -39.84
C LYS A 632 -0.20 -14.58 -38.67
N VAL A 633 0.08 -13.28 -38.82
CA VAL A 633 0.63 -12.41 -37.75
C VAL A 633 -0.34 -11.28 -37.40
N SER A 634 -0.55 -11.01 -36.11
CA SER A 634 -1.41 -9.97 -35.54
C SER A 634 -0.58 -8.82 -34.92
N CYS A 635 -1.08 -7.58 -34.91
CA CYS A 635 -0.36 -6.39 -34.37
C CYS A 635 -1.31 -5.33 -33.77
N SER A 636 -0.78 -4.43 -32.94
CA SER A 636 -1.50 -3.31 -32.31
C SER A 636 -0.74 -1.98 -32.40
N TYR A 637 -1.49 -0.87 -32.48
CA TYR A 637 -0.95 0.49 -32.65
C TYR A 637 -1.51 1.41 -31.55
N SER A 638 -0.64 1.86 -30.64
CA SER A 638 -0.93 2.94 -29.69
C SER A 638 0.28 3.84 -29.44
N ARG A 639 0.04 4.99 -28.80
CA ARG A 639 1.01 6.09 -28.62
C ARG A 639 2.30 5.73 -27.92
N CYS A 640 2.28 4.67 -27.11
CA CYS A 640 3.43 4.32 -26.27
C CYS A 640 3.95 2.92 -26.57
N ASN A 641 3.32 2.21 -27.52
CA ASN A 641 3.77 0.91 -28.02
C ASN A 641 3.23 0.68 -29.43
N LYS A 642 4.14 0.61 -30.40
CA LYS A 642 3.95 -0.21 -31.60
C LYS A 642 4.31 -1.64 -31.22
N VAL A 643 3.33 -2.53 -31.08
CA VAL A 643 3.64 -3.96 -31.05
C VAL A 643 3.86 -4.39 -32.49
N ARG A 644 5.12 -4.57 -32.88
CA ARG A 644 5.51 -4.91 -34.25
C ARG A 644 6.10 -6.32 -34.32
N HIS A 645 5.45 -7.14 -35.14
CA HIS A 645 5.99 -8.04 -36.16
C HIS A 645 7.23 -8.91 -35.89
N ASP A 646 7.05 -10.23 -36.13
CA ASP A 646 8.05 -11.06 -36.79
C ASP A 646 7.52 -11.59 -38.15
N ALA A 647 8.41 -12.06 -39.02
CA ALA A 647 8.40 -11.94 -40.48
C ALA A 647 7.25 -12.59 -41.31
N ARG A 648 6.90 -11.85 -42.39
CA ARG A 648 6.09 -12.18 -43.59
C ARG A 648 4.56 -12.30 -43.42
N CYS A 649 3.86 -11.18 -43.60
CA CYS A 649 2.44 -11.14 -44.00
C CYS A 649 2.32 -10.63 -45.44
N GLU A 650 2.07 -11.53 -46.39
CA GLU A 650 1.52 -11.20 -47.71
C GLU A 650 0.02 -11.50 -47.67
N GLY A 651 -0.83 -10.48 -47.89
CA GLY A 651 -2.26 -10.72 -48.11
C GLY A 651 -3.24 -9.65 -47.60
N TYR A 652 -2.81 -8.73 -46.75
CA TYR A 652 -3.52 -7.47 -46.46
C TYR A 652 -2.58 -6.32 -46.75
N HIS A 653 -3.07 -5.24 -47.37
CA HIS A 653 -2.34 -4.03 -47.76
C HIS A 653 -1.58 -3.30 -46.63
N CYS A 654 -1.44 -3.88 -45.43
CA CYS A 654 -0.83 -3.27 -44.24
C CYS A 654 0.72 -3.23 -44.30
N ARG A 655 1.37 -3.83 -45.30
CA ARG A 655 2.84 -3.73 -45.53
C ARG A 655 3.27 -3.18 -46.89
N SER A 656 2.35 -2.98 -47.85
CA SER A 656 2.66 -2.11 -48.98
C SER A 656 2.48 -0.69 -48.49
N VAL A 657 3.56 0.09 -48.38
CA VAL A 657 3.42 1.55 -48.27
C VAL A 657 2.53 1.96 -49.44
N LEU A 658 1.30 2.41 -49.14
CA LEU A 658 0.41 2.92 -50.17
C LEU A 658 1.07 4.18 -50.70
N SER A 659 1.34 4.22 -52.00
CA SER A 659 1.87 5.41 -52.65
C SER A 659 0.73 6.13 -53.34
N TRP A 660 0.41 7.34 -52.89
CA TRP A 660 -0.50 8.23 -53.60
C TRP A 660 0.30 9.22 -54.43
N GLU A 661 -0.03 9.34 -55.72
CA GLU A 661 0.52 10.37 -56.58
C GLU A 661 -0.35 11.63 -56.48
N VAL A 662 0.18 12.67 -55.83
CA VAL A 662 -0.55 13.93 -55.64
C VAL A 662 0.33 15.11 -56.05
N PRO A 663 -0.17 16.07 -56.86
CA PRO A 663 0.54 17.31 -57.17
C PRO A 663 0.79 18.16 -55.91
N ARG A 664 1.96 18.80 -55.80
CA ARG A 664 2.42 19.50 -54.58
C ARG A 664 1.44 20.56 -54.04
N ASP A 665 0.68 21.21 -54.92
CA ASP A 665 -0.22 22.32 -54.59
C ASP A 665 -1.68 21.93 -54.32
N LYS A 666 -2.02 20.63 -54.41
CA LYS A 666 -3.40 20.17 -54.18
C LYS A 666 -3.63 19.75 -52.74
N ARG A 667 -4.66 20.34 -52.13
CA ARG A 667 -5.18 19.93 -50.82
C ARG A 667 -5.99 18.64 -50.92
N GLY A 668 -5.80 17.74 -49.97
CA GLY A 668 -6.63 16.55 -49.81
C GLY A 668 -8.02 16.91 -49.31
N LEU A 669 -9.00 16.05 -49.62
CA LEU A 669 -10.34 16.12 -49.05
C LEU A 669 -10.47 15.12 -47.90
N MET A 670 -11.07 15.55 -46.80
CA MET A 670 -11.43 14.68 -45.68
C MET A 670 -12.94 14.45 -45.66
N ARG A 671 -13.35 13.22 -45.38
CA ARG A 671 -14.75 12.86 -45.20
C ARG A 671 -14.91 11.93 -44.00
N GLU A 672 -15.88 12.23 -43.15
CA GLU A 672 -16.29 11.29 -42.11
C GLU A 672 -16.87 10.02 -42.75
N ARG A 673 -16.29 8.88 -42.38
CA ARG A 673 -16.69 7.55 -42.85
C ARG A 673 -17.78 6.98 -41.97
N TRP A 674 -17.61 7.12 -40.65
CA TRP A 674 -18.58 6.74 -39.63
C TRP A 674 -18.26 7.45 -38.31
N MET A 675 -19.24 7.53 -37.42
CA MET A 675 -19.12 8.00 -36.06
C MET A 675 -19.89 7.06 -35.12
N VAL A 676 -19.38 6.84 -33.91
CA VAL A 676 -20.05 6.01 -32.89
C VAL A 676 -20.30 6.86 -31.65
N TYR A 677 -21.57 6.87 -31.20
CA TYR A 677 -22.01 7.63 -30.04
C TYR A 677 -21.54 6.96 -28.75
N MET A 678 -20.93 7.75 -27.86
CA MET A 678 -20.29 7.29 -26.63
C MET A 678 -21.01 7.79 -25.37
N GLU A 679 -22.16 8.48 -25.49
CA GLU A 679 -22.97 9.06 -24.40
C GLU A 679 -22.32 10.19 -23.58
N SER A 680 -21.03 10.42 -23.72
CA SER A 680 -20.31 11.52 -23.07
C SER A 680 -18.95 11.74 -23.75
N CYS A 681 -18.22 12.74 -23.27
CA CYS A 681 -16.93 13.17 -23.79
C CYS A 681 -15.94 12.01 -23.96
N VAL A 682 -15.25 11.99 -25.11
CA VAL A 682 -14.26 10.97 -25.47
C VAL A 682 -12.84 11.57 -25.43
N ASP A 683 -12.26 11.62 -24.23
CA ASP A 683 -10.89 12.11 -24.04
C ASP A 683 -9.83 10.99 -24.20
N ALA A 684 -10.24 9.72 -24.04
CA ALA A 684 -9.36 8.57 -24.26
C ALA A 684 -8.91 8.51 -25.72
N SER A 685 -7.61 8.29 -25.95
CA SER A 685 -7.13 8.14 -27.31
C SER A 685 -7.37 6.73 -27.85
N PRO A 686 -7.86 6.57 -29.09
CA PRO A 686 -8.20 5.26 -29.63
C PRO A 686 -6.98 4.34 -29.78
N LEU A 687 -7.20 3.03 -29.58
CA LEU A 687 -6.24 1.97 -29.85
C LEU A 687 -6.73 1.18 -31.08
N VAL A 688 -5.93 1.11 -32.14
CA VAL A 688 -6.25 0.29 -33.33
C VAL A 688 -5.46 -1.01 -33.30
N VAL A 689 -6.14 -2.14 -33.49
CA VAL A 689 -5.57 -3.49 -33.42
C VAL A 689 -5.95 -4.28 -34.66
N PHE A 690 -4.96 -4.85 -35.35
CA PHE A 690 -5.18 -5.74 -36.48
C PHE A 690 -4.95 -7.19 -36.06
N LYS A 691 -6.01 -8.00 -36.10
CA LYS A 691 -5.95 -9.43 -35.79
C LYS A 691 -6.54 -10.21 -36.97
N GLU A 692 -5.69 -11.04 -37.57
CA GLU A 692 -5.99 -11.79 -38.80
C GLU A 692 -6.39 -10.91 -40.00
N ARG A 693 -7.70 -10.78 -40.24
CA ARG A 693 -8.31 -10.12 -41.39
C ARG A 693 -9.16 -8.90 -40.99
N SER A 694 -9.23 -8.62 -39.69
CA SER A 694 -10.12 -7.64 -39.09
C SER A 694 -9.32 -6.56 -38.36
N ALA A 695 -9.86 -5.35 -38.38
CA ALA A 695 -9.33 -4.19 -37.67
C ALA A 695 -10.31 -3.82 -36.54
N TYR A 696 -9.79 -3.76 -35.32
CA TYR A 696 -10.53 -3.48 -34.10
C TYR A 696 -10.09 -2.14 -33.55
N LEU A 697 -11.03 -1.33 -33.09
CA LEU A 697 -10.80 -0.05 -32.42
C LEU A 697 -11.30 -0.15 -30.98
N PHE A 698 -10.42 0.11 -30.02
CA PHE A 698 -10.75 0.18 -28.61
C PHE A 698 -10.71 1.62 -28.12
N VAL A 699 -11.78 2.07 -27.47
CA VAL A 699 -11.89 3.44 -26.97
C VAL A 699 -12.85 3.52 -25.79
N GLY A 700 -12.54 4.39 -24.83
CA GLY A 700 -13.37 4.66 -23.66
C GLY A 700 -13.88 6.09 -23.59
N ALA A 701 -14.87 6.34 -22.75
CA ALA A 701 -15.48 7.65 -22.58
C ALA A 701 -15.83 7.97 -21.12
N HIS A 702 -16.22 9.24 -20.89
CA HIS A 702 -16.63 9.74 -19.57
C HIS A 702 -17.98 9.16 -19.10
N SER A 703 -18.73 8.51 -19.98
CA SER A 703 -19.97 7.76 -19.70
C SER A 703 -19.72 6.40 -19.03
N HIS A 704 -18.44 6.09 -18.75
CA HIS A 704 -17.95 4.81 -18.24
C HIS A 704 -17.98 3.69 -19.29
N LYS A 705 -18.34 4.01 -20.54
CA LYS A 705 -18.32 3.06 -21.64
C LYS A 705 -16.91 2.78 -22.12
N PHE A 706 -16.67 1.51 -22.41
CA PHE A 706 -15.50 1.03 -23.14
C PHE A 706 -15.98 0.11 -24.27
N LEU A 707 -15.62 0.45 -25.50
CA LEU A 707 -16.13 -0.23 -26.70
C LEU A 707 -15.01 -0.90 -27.48
N CYS A 708 -15.38 -2.01 -28.12
CA CYS A 708 -14.66 -2.59 -29.24
C CYS A 708 -15.49 -2.38 -30.51
N ILE A 709 -14.91 -1.70 -31.49
CA ILE A 709 -15.57 -1.30 -32.73
C ILE A 709 -14.79 -1.91 -33.90
N ASP A 710 -15.48 -2.40 -34.92
CA ASP A 710 -14.84 -2.72 -36.19
C ASP A 710 -14.37 -1.43 -36.86
N ALA A 711 -13.05 -1.24 -36.96
CA ALA A 711 -12.45 0.02 -37.42
C ALA A 711 -12.79 0.34 -38.88
N THR A 712 -13.19 -0.66 -39.69
CA THR A 712 -13.50 -0.46 -41.11
C THR A 712 -14.95 -0.02 -41.33
N SER A 713 -15.87 -0.56 -40.54
CA SER A 713 -17.32 -0.38 -40.69
C SER A 713 -17.98 0.53 -39.66
N GLY A 714 -17.34 0.75 -38.51
CA GLY A 714 -17.92 1.48 -37.38
C GLY A 714 -18.93 0.65 -36.57
N LEU A 715 -19.05 -0.65 -36.83
CA LEU A 715 -19.93 -1.54 -36.08
C LEU A 715 -19.37 -1.82 -34.69
N VAL A 716 -20.17 -1.56 -33.66
CA VAL A 716 -19.83 -1.94 -32.27
C VAL A 716 -19.91 -3.45 -32.14
N LEU A 717 -18.77 -4.09 -31.89
CA LEU A 717 -18.65 -5.53 -31.74
C LEU A 717 -19.06 -5.98 -30.33
N TRP A 718 -18.63 -5.22 -29.33
CA TRP A 718 -19.08 -5.35 -27.96
C TRP A 718 -18.88 -4.03 -27.20
N GLU A 719 -19.63 -3.88 -26.12
CA GLU A 719 -19.61 -2.72 -25.23
C GLU A 719 -19.62 -3.22 -23.78
N ILE A 720 -18.87 -2.54 -22.92
CA ILE A 720 -18.95 -2.72 -21.47
C ILE A 720 -19.01 -1.36 -20.77
N LYS A 721 -19.74 -1.31 -19.65
CA LYS A 721 -19.77 -0.17 -18.75
C LYS A 721 -18.92 -0.49 -17.52
N LEU A 722 -17.84 0.26 -17.32
CA LEU A 722 -16.94 0.16 -16.16
C LEU A 722 -17.48 1.00 -14.99
N GLU A 723 -16.84 0.92 -13.82
CA GLU A 723 -17.33 1.62 -12.62
C GLU A 723 -16.99 3.12 -12.63
N GLY A 724 -15.89 3.51 -13.27
CA GLY A 724 -15.48 4.90 -13.42
C GLY A 724 -15.36 5.38 -14.88
N ARG A 725 -15.03 6.67 -15.04
CA ARG A 725 -14.74 7.29 -16.34
C ARG A 725 -13.49 6.67 -16.97
N VAL A 726 -13.47 6.57 -18.29
CA VAL A 726 -12.34 6.02 -19.04
C VAL A 726 -11.69 7.12 -19.86
N GLU A 727 -10.56 7.64 -19.39
CA GLU A 727 -9.71 8.57 -20.15
C GLU A 727 -8.35 7.97 -20.52
N SER A 728 -8.01 6.82 -19.95
CA SER A 728 -6.80 6.08 -20.31
C SER A 728 -6.95 5.48 -21.70
N SER A 729 -5.85 5.44 -22.46
CA SER A 729 -5.80 4.63 -23.68
C SER A 729 -5.59 3.16 -23.32
N ALA A 730 -6.25 2.28 -24.06
CA ALA A 730 -6.11 0.84 -23.84
C ALA A 730 -4.74 0.31 -24.31
N ALA A 731 -4.41 -0.88 -23.84
CA ALA A 731 -3.36 -1.74 -24.37
C ALA A 731 -3.91 -3.15 -24.60
N VAL A 732 -3.23 -3.96 -25.42
CA VAL A 732 -3.61 -5.36 -25.67
C VAL A 732 -2.41 -6.24 -25.38
N LEU A 733 -2.65 -7.33 -24.65
CA LEU A 733 -1.61 -8.33 -24.37
C LEU A 733 -1.08 -8.94 -25.67
N HIS A 734 0.17 -9.37 -25.66
CA HIS A 734 0.84 -9.88 -26.86
C HIS A 734 0.13 -11.08 -27.51
N ASP A 735 -0.56 -11.90 -26.73
CA ASP A 735 -1.32 -13.07 -27.19
C ASP A 735 -2.75 -12.73 -27.66
N PHE A 736 -3.16 -11.45 -27.59
CA PHE A 736 -4.52 -10.98 -27.92
C PHE A 736 -5.62 -11.70 -27.13
N SER A 737 -5.30 -12.18 -25.92
CA SER A 737 -6.29 -12.77 -25.01
C SER A 737 -7.09 -11.70 -24.28
N GLN A 738 -6.42 -10.64 -23.84
CA GLN A 738 -6.99 -9.59 -23.00
C GLN A 738 -6.62 -8.17 -23.49
N VAL A 739 -7.54 -7.25 -23.25
CA VAL A 739 -7.42 -5.80 -23.43
C VAL A 739 -7.29 -5.21 -22.03
N VAL A 740 -6.28 -4.39 -21.81
CA VAL A 740 -5.98 -3.77 -20.52
C VAL A 740 -6.33 -2.29 -20.57
N ILE A 741 -7.08 -1.82 -19.58
CA ILE A 741 -7.56 -0.44 -19.55
C ILE A 741 -7.55 0.12 -18.11
N GLY A 742 -7.02 1.33 -17.96
CA GLY A 742 -7.07 2.09 -16.71
C GLY A 742 -8.36 2.89 -16.59
N CYS A 743 -8.88 3.01 -15.37
CA CYS A 743 -10.13 3.71 -15.10
C CYS A 743 -9.99 4.69 -13.91
N TYR A 744 -10.83 5.73 -13.90
CA TYR A 744 -10.79 6.80 -12.90
C TYR A 744 -11.26 6.38 -11.50
N ASP A 745 -11.91 5.24 -11.37
CA ASP A 745 -12.18 4.60 -10.06
C ASP A 745 -10.91 4.04 -9.39
N GLY A 746 -9.79 4.03 -10.11
CA GLY A 746 -8.51 3.50 -9.68
C GLY A 746 -8.28 2.04 -10.08
N ASN A 747 -9.19 1.42 -10.82
CA ASN A 747 -9.03 0.06 -11.33
C ASN A 747 -8.24 0.02 -12.64
N ILE A 748 -7.43 -1.03 -12.76
CA ILE A 748 -6.86 -1.50 -14.02
C ILE A 748 -7.60 -2.78 -14.39
N TYR A 749 -8.45 -2.70 -15.41
CA TYR A 749 -9.26 -3.83 -15.87
C TYR A 749 -8.55 -4.63 -16.94
N PHE A 750 -8.61 -5.95 -16.81
CA PHE A 750 -8.20 -6.90 -17.83
C PHE A 750 -9.45 -7.54 -18.42
N LEU A 751 -9.80 -7.15 -19.64
CA LEU A 751 -11.03 -7.54 -20.32
C LEU A 751 -10.73 -8.57 -21.41
N ASN A 752 -11.57 -9.58 -21.59
CA ASN A 752 -11.42 -10.52 -22.68
C ASN A 752 -11.53 -9.80 -24.03
N PHE A 753 -10.57 -10.03 -24.93
CA PHE A 753 -10.50 -9.34 -26.23
C PHE A 753 -11.77 -9.52 -27.09
N SER A 754 -12.38 -10.70 -27.06
CA SER A 754 -13.45 -11.09 -27.98
C SER A 754 -14.83 -10.62 -27.56
N ASN A 755 -15.08 -10.44 -26.27
CA ASN A 755 -16.42 -10.13 -25.74
C ASN A 755 -16.45 -9.02 -24.67
N GLY A 756 -15.30 -8.49 -24.27
CA GLY A 756 -15.20 -7.42 -23.28
C GLY A 756 -15.47 -7.83 -21.83
N ILE A 757 -15.74 -9.10 -21.54
CA ILE A 757 -16.03 -9.57 -20.18
C ILE A 757 -14.77 -9.42 -19.31
N PRO A 758 -14.86 -8.81 -18.11
CA PRO A 758 -13.72 -8.70 -17.22
C PRO A 758 -13.19 -10.07 -16.80
N CYS A 759 -11.91 -10.32 -17.07
CA CYS A 759 -11.20 -11.51 -16.61
C CYS A 759 -10.78 -11.33 -15.15
N TRP A 760 -10.17 -10.19 -14.84
CA TRP A 760 -9.78 -9.77 -13.49
C TRP A 760 -9.51 -8.26 -13.48
N ASN A 761 -9.30 -7.68 -12.30
CA ASN A 761 -8.91 -6.28 -12.15
C ASN A 761 -7.86 -6.12 -11.04
N PHE A 762 -7.18 -4.99 -11.07
CA PHE A 762 -6.27 -4.58 -10.02
C PHE A 762 -6.64 -3.16 -9.54
N GLN A 763 -6.94 -3.03 -8.24
CA GLN A 763 -7.30 -1.75 -7.63
C GLN A 763 -6.03 -1.02 -7.15
N THR A 764 -5.75 0.12 -7.76
CA THR A 764 -4.73 1.08 -7.27
C THR A 764 -5.34 2.01 -6.20
N HIS A 765 -4.53 2.81 -5.51
CA HIS A 765 -5.02 3.72 -4.46
C HIS A 765 -5.43 5.12 -4.99
N GLY A 766 -5.48 5.30 -6.31
CA GLY A 766 -5.83 6.56 -6.94
C GLY A 766 -6.25 6.33 -8.39
N GLU A 767 -6.81 7.35 -9.03
CA GLU A 767 -7.34 7.26 -10.40
C GLU A 767 -6.26 6.81 -11.41
N VAL A 768 -6.65 6.04 -12.44
CA VAL A 768 -5.73 5.55 -13.47
C VAL A 768 -6.05 6.19 -14.82
N LYS A 769 -5.30 7.24 -15.15
CA LYS A 769 -5.30 7.86 -16.49
C LYS A 769 -4.14 7.41 -17.38
N SER A 770 -3.03 6.98 -16.79
CA SER A 770 -1.89 6.45 -17.53
C SER A 770 -2.33 5.33 -18.46
N GLN A 771 -1.85 5.37 -19.70
CA GLN A 771 -1.97 4.22 -20.59
C GLN A 771 -1.13 3.05 -20.04
N PRO A 772 -1.66 1.82 -19.97
CA PRO A 772 -0.87 0.64 -19.63
C PRO A 772 0.13 0.28 -20.74
N VAL A 773 1.28 -0.29 -20.35
CA VAL A 773 2.37 -0.68 -21.25
C VAL A 773 2.66 -2.16 -21.03
N VAL A 774 2.53 -2.96 -22.09
CA VAL A 774 2.74 -4.42 -22.02
C VAL A 774 4.23 -4.71 -22.24
N ASP A 775 4.84 -5.39 -21.27
CA ASP A 775 6.18 -5.99 -21.36
C ASP A 775 6.02 -7.48 -21.67
N LYS A 776 6.19 -7.81 -22.96
CA LYS A 776 6.00 -9.17 -23.46
C LYS A 776 7.04 -10.14 -22.89
N GLU A 777 8.30 -9.73 -22.80
CA GLU A 777 9.40 -10.61 -22.43
C GLU A 777 9.26 -11.11 -20.99
N ARG A 778 8.67 -10.27 -20.12
CA ARG A 778 8.54 -10.54 -18.69
C ARG A 778 7.12 -10.87 -18.25
N HIS A 779 6.18 -10.90 -19.19
CA HIS A 779 4.77 -11.14 -18.94
C HIS A 779 4.16 -10.14 -17.95
N LEU A 780 4.53 -8.86 -18.07
CA LEU A 780 4.08 -7.79 -17.19
C LEU A 780 3.27 -6.72 -17.91
N VAL A 781 2.43 -6.02 -17.16
CA VAL A 781 1.81 -4.75 -17.55
C VAL A 781 2.23 -3.66 -16.59
N TRP A 782 2.84 -2.62 -17.14
CA TRP A 782 3.27 -1.42 -16.43
C TRP A 782 2.22 -0.33 -16.53
N CYS A 783 1.78 0.23 -15.39
CA CYS A 783 0.77 1.28 -15.41
C CYS A 783 0.95 2.26 -14.24
N GLY A 784 0.87 3.56 -14.53
CA GLY A 784 0.93 4.62 -13.53
C GLY A 784 -0.43 4.98 -12.95
N SER A 785 -0.46 5.44 -11.70
CA SER A 785 -1.68 5.92 -11.02
C SER A 785 -1.49 7.33 -10.46
N HIS A 786 -2.60 8.01 -10.20
CA HIS A 786 -2.64 9.30 -9.52
C HIS A 786 -2.22 9.21 -8.05
N ASP A 787 -2.14 8.02 -7.46
CA ASP A 787 -1.58 7.76 -6.12
C ASP A 787 -0.05 7.87 -6.03
N HIS A 788 0.56 8.36 -7.10
CA HIS A 788 1.99 8.59 -7.26
C HIS A 788 2.83 7.33 -7.43
N ASN A 789 2.23 6.19 -7.79
CA ASN A 789 2.94 4.95 -7.99
C ASN A 789 2.85 4.43 -9.43
N LEU A 790 3.94 3.82 -9.88
CA LEU A 790 4.01 2.94 -11.04
C LEU A 790 3.87 1.50 -10.55
N TYR A 791 2.97 0.75 -11.16
CA TYR A 791 2.67 -0.65 -10.87
C TYR A 791 3.18 -1.55 -11.99
N ALA A 792 3.76 -2.69 -11.64
CA ALA A 792 4.02 -3.81 -12.55
C ALA A 792 3.07 -4.97 -12.17
N LEU A 793 2.24 -5.36 -13.12
CA LEU A 793 1.20 -6.37 -12.95
C LEU A 793 1.58 -7.60 -13.75
N ASP A 794 1.75 -8.73 -13.08
CA ASP A 794 1.90 -10.04 -13.71
C ASP A 794 0.52 -10.52 -14.16
N TYR A 795 0.32 -10.55 -15.47
CA TYR A 795 -0.97 -10.90 -16.05
C TYR A 795 -1.21 -12.40 -16.18
N GLU A 796 -0.18 -13.23 -15.96
CA GLU A 796 -0.33 -14.69 -15.90
C GLU A 796 -0.77 -15.13 -14.49
N ASN A 797 -0.12 -14.56 -13.47
CA ASN A 797 -0.41 -14.85 -12.06
C ASN A 797 -1.47 -13.93 -11.43
N GLN A 798 -1.98 -12.95 -12.19
CA GLN A 798 -3.04 -12.00 -11.78
C GLN A 798 -2.70 -11.24 -10.48
N CYS A 799 -1.46 -10.79 -10.37
CA CYS A 799 -0.98 -10.12 -9.16
C CYS A 799 -0.07 -8.93 -9.48
N CYS A 800 0.08 -8.01 -8.53
CA CYS A 800 1.08 -6.97 -8.64
C CYS A 800 2.40 -7.47 -8.06
N VAL A 801 3.44 -7.51 -8.89
CA VAL A 801 4.77 -8.02 -8.51
C VAL A 801 5.75 -6.90 -8.13
N TYR A 802 5.48 -5.66 -8.56
CA TYR A 802 6.34 -4.53 -8.27
C TYR A 802 5.58 -3.21 -8.21
N LYS A 803 6.00 -2.33 -7.30
CA LYS A 803 5.44 -1.00 -7.11
C LYS A 803 6.54 -0.01 -6.74
N ILE A 804 6.61 1.13 -7.43
CA ILE A 804 7.53 2.23 -7.10
C ILE A 804 6.82 3.58 -7.05
N ARG A 805 7.17 4.40 -6.05
CA ARG A 805 6.63 5.76 -5.89
C ARG A 805 7.45 6.77 -6.70
N CYS A 806 6.81 7.49 -7.61
CA CYS A 806 7.46 8.41 -8.56
C CYS A 806 7.37 9.90 -8.14
N GLY A 807 7.01 10.18 -6.88
CA GLY A 807 6.98 11.54 -6.29
C GLY A 807 5.78 12.42 -6.68
N GLY A 808 5.11 12.13 -7.78
CA GLY A 808 3.90 12.81 -8.24
C GLY A 808 2.98 11.86 -9.02
N SER A 809 1.79 12.33 -9.38
CA SER A 809 0.81 11.55 -10.15
C SER A 809 1.35 11.23 -11.54
N ILE A 810 1.01 10.06 -12.07
CA ILE A 810 1.49 9.61 -13.37
C ILE A 810 0.34 9.69 -14.37
N PHE A 811 0.45 10.60 -15.34
CA PHE A 811 -0.56 10.86 -16.37
C PHE A 811 -0.18 10.21 -17.71
N GLY A 812 1.07 10.39 -18.13
CA GLY A 812 1.60 9.81 -19.36
C GLY A 812 1.95 8.34 -19.19
N ALA A 813 1.98 7.61 -20.29
CA ALA A 813 2.42 6.22 -20.26
C ALA A 813 3.92 6.12 -19.96
N PRO A 814 4.34 5.06 -19.25
CA PRO A 814 5.74 4.66 -19.21
C PRO A 814 6.30 4.41 -20.62
N ALA A 815 7.61 4.50 -20.79
CA ALA A 815 8.29 4.11 -22.02
C ALA A 815 9.23 2.94 -21.74
N LEU A 816 8.95 1.80 -22.38
CA LEU A 816 9.74 0.57 -22.25
C LEU A 816 10.75 0.48 -23.40
N ASP A 817 12.03 0.36 -23.05
CA ASP A 817 13.13 0.03 -23.93
C ASP A 817 13.41 -1.47 -23.80
N GLU A 818 12.82 -2.26 -24.69
CA GLU A 818 13.01 -3.71 -24.72
C GLU A 818 14.47 -4.09 -25.03
N VAL A 819 15.17 -3.30 -25.85
CA VAL A 819 16.54 -3.60 -26.29
C VAL A 819 17.53 -3.47 -25.15
N HIS A 820 17.41 -2.39 -24.37
CA HIS A 820 18.32 -2.12 -23.26
C HIS A 820 17.77 -2.55 -21.89
N GLU A 821 16.60 -3.18 -21.87
CA GLU A 821 15.90 -3.62 -20.66
C GLU A 821 15.68 -2.49 -19.64
N LYS A 822 15.28 -1.31 -20.13
CA LYS A 822 15.04 -0.12 -19.30
C LYS A 822 13.59 0.34 -19.40
N LEU A 823 13.06 0.86 -18.31
CA LEU A 823 11.72 1.47 -18.26
C LEU A 823 11.81 2.88 -17.72
N TYR A 824 11.22 3.84 -18.43
CA TYR A 824 11.20 5.24 -18.04
C TYR A 824 9.78 5.67 -17.67
N VAL A 825 9.64 6.45 -16.61
CA VAL A 825 8.34 6.98 -16.17
C VAL A 825 8.48 8.43 -15.71
N ALA A 826 7.50 9.26 -16.04
CA ALA A 826 7.46 10.66 -15.66
C ALA A 826 6.26 10.95 -14.74
N SER A 827 6.41 11.93 -13.85
CA SER A 827 5.35 12.34 -12.94
C SER A 827 5.09 13.84 -12.93
N THR A 828 3.94 14.24 -12.39
CA THR A 828 3.54 15.65 -12.24
C THR A 828 4.42 16.43 -11.26
N SER A 829 5.29 15.77 -10.49
CA SER A 829 6.33 16.46 -9.70
C SER A 829 7.50 16.95 -10.56
N GLY A 830 7.51 16.63 -11.86
CA GLY A 830 8.62 16.90 -12.77
C GLY A 830 9.79 15.95 -12.61
N ARG A 831 9.55 14.75 -12.07
CA ARG A 831 10.55 13.69 -11.94
C ARG A 831 10.43 12.73 -13.12
N VAL A 832 11.56 12.41 -13.74
CA VAL A 832 11.70 11.29 -14.68
C VAL A 832 12.53 10.22 -13.99
N THR A 833 11.98 9.01 -13.86
CA THR A 833 12.59 7.87 -13.19
C THR A 833 12.91 6.80 -14.22
N ALA A 834 14.15 6.31 -14.22
CA ALA A 834 14.57 5.16 -15.01
C ALA A 834 14.73 3.92 -14.14
N LEU A 835 14.21 2.79 -14.62
CA LEU A 835 14.30 1.48 -13.98
C LEU A 835 15.04 0.52 -14.90
N PHE A 836 15.81 -0.38 -14.32
CA PHE A 836 16.33 -1.54 -15.01
C PHE A 836 15.37 -2.71 -14.78
N VAL A 837 14.81 -3.23 -15.87
CA VAL A 837 13.72 -4.21 -15.79
C VAL A 837 14.15 -5.64 -16.06
N ARG A 838 15.43 -5.95 -16.27
CA ARG A 838 15.92 -7.31 -16.61
C ARG A 838 15.36 -8.45 -15.74
N ALA A 839 15.44 -8.32 -14.42
CA ALA A 839 14.98 -9.34 -13.47
C ALA A 839 14.51 -8.69 -12.17
N LEU A 840 13.60 -9.37 -11.46
CA LEU A 840 13.12 -8.91 -10.15
C LEU A 840 14.19 -9.07 -9.05
N PRO A 841 14.30 -8.12 -8.10
CA PRO A 841 13.56 -6.85 -8.06
C PRO A 841 14.09 -5.86 -9.12
N PHE A 842 13.17 -5.15 -9.77
CA PHE A 842 13.54 -4.06 -10.67
C PHE A 842 14.16 -2.93 -9.85
N TYR A 843 15.33 -2.45 -10.25
CA TYR A 843 16.02 -1.40 -9.51
C TYR A 843 15.97 -0.08 -10.26
N GLN A 844 15.91 1.00 -9.50
CA GLN A 844 15.98 2.35 -10.02
C GLN A 844 17.41 2.66 -10.44
N ILE A 845 17.61 3.03 -11.71
CA ILE A 845 18.92 3.40 -12.27
C ILE A 845 19.24 4.85 -11.87
N TRP A 846 18.31 5.77 -12.16
CA TRP A 846 18.45 7.19 -11.85
C TRP A 846 17.08 7.86 -11.76
N VAL A 847 17.07 9.02 -11.11
CA VAL A 847 15.93 9.95 -11.07
C VAL A 847 16.44 11.33 -11.45
N GLN A 848 15.85 11.90 -12.49
CA GLN A 848 16.13 13.26 -12.92
C GLN A 848 14.98 14.17 -12.50
N GLU A 849 15.27 15.19 -11.69
CA GLU A 849 14.31 16.21 -11.31
C GLU A 849 14.41 17.41 -12.26
N LEU A 850 13.34 17.67 -13.01
CA LEU A 850 13.21 18.84 -13.88
C LEU A 850 12.47 20.00 -13.18
N GLY A 851 11.78 19.72 -12.07
CA GLY A 851 11.06 20.71 -11.25
C GLY A 851 9.78 21.27 -11.88
N VAL A 852 9.40 20.78 -13.06
CA VAL A 852 8.21 21.22 -13.81
C VAL A 852 7.35 20.01 -14.14
N PRO A 853 6.01 20.05 -13.93
CA PRO A 853 5.14 18.92 -14.21
C PRO A 853 5.26 18.37 -15.64
N ILE A 854 5.15 17.04 -15.76
CA ILE A 854 5.12 16.31 -17.03
C ILE A 854 3.80 15.54 -17.09
N PHE A 855 2.96 15.87 -18.08
CA PHE A 855 1.66 15.21 -18.30
C PHE A 855 1.68 14.21 -19.47
N GLY A 856 2.48 14.50 -20.50
CA GLY A 856 2.57 13.66 -21.70
C GLY A 856 3.34 12.37 -21.45
N SER A 857 3.06 11.35 -22.28
CA SER A 857 3.86 10.12 -22.33
C SER A 857 5.30 10.41 -22.73
N LEU A 858 6.22 9.52 -22.37
CA LEU A 858 7.63 9.59 -22.77
C LEU A 858 7.83 8.94 -24.14
N SER A 859 8.89 9.34 -24.86
CA SER A 859 9.35 8.64 -26.07
C SER A 859 10.83 8.31 -25.98
N ILE A 860 11.23 7.18 -26.54
CA ILE A 860 12.63 6.75 -26.59
C ILE A 860 13.16 6.94 -28.01
N ASN A 861 14.32 7.57 -28.14
CA ASN A 861 15.04 7.61 -29.39
C ASN A 861 15.61 6.21 -29.70
N PRO A 862 15.19 5.55 -30.78
CA PRO A 862 15.60 4.18 -31.09
C PRO A 862 17.10 4.04 -31.45
N SER A 863 17.78 5.11 -31.89
CA SER A 863 19.22 5.04 -32.22
C SER A 863 20.10 5.12 -30.99
N SER A 864 19.80 6.05 -30.08
CA SER A 864 20.65 6.38 -28.92
C SER A 864 20.16 5.80 -27.59
N GLY A 865 18.89 5.39 -27.50
CA GLY A 865 18.24 5.01 -26.24
C GLY A 865 17.91 6.20 -25.33
N ASN A 866 18.10 7.43 -25.82
CA ASN A 866 17.80 8.65 -25.08
C ASN A 866 16.29 8.80 -24.90
N VAL A 867 15.84 9.22 -23.72
CA VAL A 867 14.42 9.45 -23.43
C VAL A 867 14.08 10.93 -23.58
N ILE A 868 13.03 11.21 -24.35
CA ILE A 868 12.53 12.56 -24.60
C ILE A 868 11.24 12.78 -23.80
N CYS A 869 11.21 13.89 -23.06
CA CYS A 869 10.04 14.31 -22.28
C CYS A 869 9.74 15.79 -22.53
N CYS A 870 8.46 16.16 -22.37
CA CYS A 870 7.98 17.52 -22.52
C CYS A 870 7.39 18.03 -21.20
N THR A 871 7.78 19.22 -20.77
CA THR A 871 7.31 19.86 -19.53
C THR A 871 6.30 20.96 -19.81
N VAL A 872 5.44 21.25 -18.83
CA VAL A 872 4.34 22.22 -18.97
C VAL A 872 4.82 23.66 -19.17
N ASP A 873 6.06 23.99 -18.79
CA ASP A 873 6.66 25.31 -19.08
C ASP A 873 7.06 25.49 -20.56
N GLY A 874 6.83 24.48 -21.41
CA GLY A 874 7.18 24.52 -22.82
C GLY A 874 8.58 24.01 -23.13
N SER A 875 9.28 23.37 -22.17
CA SER A 875 10.58 22.75 -22.46
C SER A 875 10.43 21.35 -23.06
N VAL A 876 11.29 21.02 -24.02
CA VAL A 876 11.53 19.67 -24.54
C VAL A 876 12.93 19.27 -24.11
N VAL A 877 13.03 18.15 -23.41
CA VAL A 877 14.28 17.69 -22.80
C VAL A 877 14.59 16.29 -23.28
N SER A 878 15.81 16.09 -23.78
CA SER A 878 16.38 14.77 -24.06
C SER A 878 17.33 14.38 -22.95
N LEU A 879 17.04 13.24 -22.32
CA LEU A 879 17.83 12.67 -21.24
C LEU A 879 18.59 11.45 -21.76
N GLY A 880 19.88 11.39 -21.46
CA GLY A 880 20.72 10.25 -21.77
C GLY A 880 20.32 9.01 -20.98
N THR A 881 20.89 7.87 -21.36
CA THR A 881 20.67 6.59 -20.67
C THR A 881 21.11 6.58 -19.20
N GLU A 882 21.92 7.55 -18.79
CA GLU A 882 22.41 7.80 -17.42
C GLU A 882 21.67 8.96 -16.71
N GLY A 883 20.65 9.54 -17.34
CA GLY A 883 19.84 10.63 -16.76
C GLY A 883 20.39 12.03 -16.96
N SER A 884 21.57 12.18 -17.59
CA SER A 884 22.12 13.48 -17.95
C SER A 884 21.29 14.17 -19.03
N VAL A 885 21.10 15.48 -18.93
CA VAL A 885 20.46 16.26 -19.99
C VAL A 885 21.42 16.37 -21.19
N ILE A 886 21.05 15.78 -22.32
CA ILE A 886 21.83 15.85 -23.57
C ILE A 886 21.59 17.20 -24.25
N TRP A 887 20.31 17.56 -24.41
CA TRP A 887 19.88 18.85 -24.91
C TRP A 887 18.53 19.23 -24.31
N LYS A 888 18.29 20.54 -24.28
CA LYS A 888 17.04 21.14 -23.82
C LYS A 888 16.70 22.32 -24.73
N VAL A 889 15.50 22.31 -25.28
CA VAL A 889 14.94 23.39 -26.11
C VAL A 889 13.59 23.82 -25.57
N SER A 890 13.12 24.99 -26.01
CA SER A 890 11.85 25.55 -25.53
C SER A 890 10.95 25.93 -26.71
N THR A 891 9.67 25.61 -26.60
CA THR A 891 8.61 26.10 -27.48
C THR A 891 8.07 27.43 -26.96
N ALA A 892 7.28 28.16 -27.77
CA ALA A 892 6.73 29.45 -27.35
C ALA A 892 5.56 29.35 -26.35
N GLY A 893 4.98 28.16 -26.15
CA GLY A 893 3.89 27.93 -25.20
C GLY A 893 4.01 26.61 -24.41
N PRO A 894 3.10 26.37 -23.46
CA PRO A 894 3.03 25.14 -22.67
C PRO A 894 2.84 23.87 -23.49
N ILE A 895 3.44 22.76 -23.05
CA ILE A 895 3.26 21.44 -23.68
C ILE A 895 2.54 20.49 -22.70
N PHE A 896 1.44 19.88 -23.17
CA PHE A 896 0.71 18.84 -22.44
C PHE A 896 0.75 17.48 -23.16
N ALA A 897 1.10 17.50 -24.45
CA ALA A 897 1.23 16.32 -25.28
C ALA A 897 2.58 15.60 -25.05
N GLY A 898 2.60 14.29 -25.27
CA GLY A 898 3.85 13.55 -25.37
C GLY A 898 4.55 13.83 -26.72
N PRO A 899 5.89 13.76 -26.79
CA PRO A 899 6.63 13.80 -28.05
C PRO A 899 6.23 12.62 -28.95
N CYS A 900 6.26 12.82 -30.27
CA CYS A 900 5.96 11.80 -31.26
C CYS A 900 7.21 11.49 -32.08
N ILE A 901 7.65 10.23 -32.02
CA ILE A 901 8.77 9.68 -32.81
C ILE A 901 8.21 8.61 -33.77
N SER A 902 8.66 8.63 -35.02
CA SER A 902 8.19 7.71 -36.06
C SER A 902 9.35 7.12 -36.86
N ARG A 903 9.19 5.88 -37.35
CA ARG A 903 10.11 5.26 -38.30
C ARG A 903 10.03 5.88 -39.69
N ALA A 904 8.98 6.64 -39.98
CA ALA A 904 8.84 7.38 -41.22
C ALA A 904 9.63 8.70 -41.21
N LEU A 905 9.87 9.27 -40.01
CA LEU A 905 10.64 10.49 -39.79
C LEU A 905 11.79 10.20 -38.81
N THR A 906 12.80 9.45 -39.29
CA THR A 906 13.80 8.79 -38.44
C THR A 906 14.73 9.73 -37.66
N SER A 907 14.87 10.99 -38.07
CA SER A 907 15.72 11.99 -37.42
C SER A 907 14.93 13.05 -36.63
N GLN A 908 13.59 12.98 -36.61
CA GLN A 908 12.76 14.06 -36.11
C GLN A 908 11.90 13.61 -34.92
N VAL A 909 11.76 14.50 -33.93
CA VAL A 909 10.73 14.41 -32.89
C VAL A 909 9.72 15.53 -33.07
N LEU A 910 8.44 15.16 -33.16
CA LEU A 910 7.35 16.12 -33.29
C LEU A 910 6.77 16.45 -31.91
N VAL A 911 6.61 17.74 -31.62
CA VAL A 911 6.08 18.24 -30.35
C VAL A 911 4.97 19.25 -30.62
N CYS A 912 3.81 19.01 -30.04
CA CYS A 912 2.65 19.90 -30.11
C CYS A 912 2.59 20.82 -28.90
N SER A 913 2.43 22.13 -29.11
CA SER A 913 2.34 23.12 -28.04
C SER A 913 0.99 23.85 -28.04
N ARG A 914 0.59 24.36 -26.86
CA ARG A 914 -0.63 25.15 -26.69
C ARG A 914 -0.58 26.53 -27.33
N ASP A 915 0.58 26.96 -27.84
CA ASP A 915 0.68 28.15 -28.69
C ASP A 915 0.03 27.95 -30.07
N GLY A 916 -0.38 26.73 -30.40
CA GLY A 916 -1.00 26.38 -31.68
C GLY A 916 -0.02 25.89 -32.73
N SER A 917 1.23 25.65 -32.35
CA SER A 917 2.27 25.20 -33.26
C SER A 917 2.72 23.76 -33.02
N VAL A 918 3.08 23.10 -34.12
CA VAL A 918 3.76 21.82 -34.18
C VAL A 918 5.22 22.09 -34.48
N TYR A 919 6.09 21.64 -33.60
CA TYR A 919 7.53 21.79 -33.70
C TYR A 919 8.15 20.46 -34.11
N SER A 920 9.11 20.49 -35.04
CA SER A 920 9.97 19.36 -35.34
C SER A 920 11.39 19.66 -34.93
N PHE A 921 11.92 18.88 -34.01
CA PHE A 921 13.30 18.99 -33.54
C PHE A 921 14.13 17.80 -34.00
N ASP A 922 15.43 18.01 -34.19
CA ASP A 922 16.40 16.97 -34.39
C ASP A 922 16.53 16.09 -33.15
N LEU A 923 16.47 14.77 -33.34
CA LEU A 923 16.50 13.80 -32.24
C LEU A 923 17.82 13.80 -31.47
N GLU A 924 18.94 14.11 -32.12
CA GLU A 924 20.28 14.00 -31.54
C GLU A 924 20.74 15.30 -30.89
N ASN A 925 20.49 16.45 -31.52
CA ASN A 925 21.00 17.76 -31.04
C ASN A 925 19.90 18.73 -30.57
N GLY A 926 18.63 18.45 -30.86
CA GLY A 926 17.50 19.32 -30.51
C GLY A 926 17.31 20.52 -31.44
N ASP A 927 18.05 20.61 -32.55
CA ASP A 927 17.92 21.71 -33.51
C ASP A 927 16.54 21.74 -34.16
N LEU A 928 15.95 22.93 -34.31
CA LEU A 928 14.63 23.08 -34.92
C LEU A 928 14.72 22.85 -36.44
N PHE A 929 14.09 21.79 -36.95
CA PHE A 929 13.95 21.54 -38.39
C PHE A 929 12.90 22.46 -39.01
N TRP A 930 11.71 22.47 -38.43
CA TRP A 930 10.59 23.28 -38.90
C TRP A 930 9.56 23.51 -37.79
N LYS A 931 8.77 24.56 -37.96
CA LYS A 931 7.63 24.91 -37.12
C LYS A 931 6.43 25.17 -38.03
N HIS A 932 5.30 24.56 -37.72
CA HIS A 932 4.05 24.78 -38.45
C HIS A 932 2.96 25.24 -37.48
N ASP A 933 2.33 26.36 -37.77
CA ASP A 933 1.27 26.95 -36.95
C ASP A 933 -0.11 26.60 -37.53
N ILE A 934 -0.94 25.93 -36.73
CA ILE A 934 -2.32 25.59 -37.11
C ILE A 934 -3.33 26.62 -36.60
N GLY A 935 -2.89 27.62 -35.83
CA GLY A 935 -3.68 28.77 -35.37
C GLY A 935 -4.53 28.55 -34.12
N HIS A 936 -4.62 27.32 -33.61
CA HIS A 936 -5.43 26.97 -32.43
C HIS A 936 -4.63 26.11 -31.44
N PRO A 937 -4.82 26.28 -30.11
CA PRO A 937 -4.06 25.54 -29.10
C PRO A 937 -4.09 24.03 -29.31
N ILE A 938 -2.97 23.35 -29.05
CA ILE A 938 -2.85 21.89 -29.20
C ILE A 938 -2.53 21.27 -27.84
N THR A 939 -3.37 20.34 -27.38
CA THR A 939 -3.16 19.55 -26.14
C THR A 939 -2.88 18.09 -26.42
N SER A 940 -2.99 17.68 -27.68
CA SER A 940 -2.93 16.29 -28.14
C SER A 940 -1.60 16.04 -28.89
N SER A 941 -1.06 14.83 -28.80
CA SER A 941 0.16 14.44 -29.53
C SER A 941 -0.12 14.28 -31.03
N ALA A 942 0.85 14.66 -31.87
CA ALA A 942 0.79 14.36 -33.29
C ALA A 942 0.84 12.83 -33.54
N TYR A 943 0.36 12.41 -34.72
CA TYR A 943 0.52 11.04 -35.21
C TYR A 943 1.05 11.07 -36.64
N VAL A 944 2.12 10.31 -36.91
CA VAL A 944 2.71 10.18 -38.26
C VAL A 944 2.19 8.90 -38.91
N ASP A 945 1.59 9.02 -40.10
CA ASP A 945 1.17 7.85 -40.87
C ASP A 945 2.40 7.15 -41.47
N GLU A 946 2.71 5.96 -40.95
CA GLU A 946 3.83 5.14 -41.45
C GLU A 946 3.47 4.28 -42.66
N HIS A 947 2.17 4.19 -43.00
CA HIS A 947 1.65 3.26 -43.99
C HIS A 947 1.34 3.95 -45.32
N LEU A 948 1.21 5.28 -45.31
CA LEU A 948 0.96 6.08 -46.49
C LEU A 948 2.18 6.94 -46.84
N LEU A 949 2.55 6.94 -48.12
CA LEU A 949 3.58 7.81 -48.70
C LEU A 949 2.94 8.58 -49.84
N LEU A 950 3.15 9.89 -49.84
CA LEU A 950 2.78 10.74 -50.95
C LEU A 950 4.00 10.87 -51.88
N ALA A 951 3.88 10.37 -53.09
CA ALA A 951 4.86 10.55 -54.16
C ALA A 951 4.47 11.81 -54.94
N CYS A 952 5.38 12.79 -55.01
CA CYS A 952 5.16 13.98 -55.81
C CYS A 952 5.46 13.67 -57.29
N ILE A 953 4.54 13.97 -58.20
CA ILE A 953 4.74 13.77 -59.64
C ILE A 953 5.82 14.72 -60.19
N ASP A 954 5.96 15.90 -59.58
CA ASP A 954 6.80 17.01 -60.07
C ASP A 954 8.18 17.11 -59.38
N SER A 955 8.48 16.24 -58.40
CA SER A 955 9.79 16.21 -57.71
C SER A 955 10.10 14.82 -57.16
N SER A 956 11.38 14.46 -57.05
CA SER A 956 11.82 13.17 -56.46
C SER A 956 11.64 13.10 -54.93
N LEU A 957 10.97 14.07 -54.31
CA LEU A 957 10.76 14.14 -52.87
C LEU A 957 9.53 13.33 -52.48
N SER A 958 9.70 12.44 -51.51
CA SER A 958 8.59 11.72 -50.89
C SER A 958 8.08 12.50 -49.69
N GLN A 959 6.76 12.47 -49.47
CA GLN A 959 6.10 13.20 -48.39
C GLN A 959 5.41 12.23 -47.43
N ARG A 960 5.38 12.62 -46.15
CA ARG A 960 4.68 11.92 -45.06
C ARG A 960 3.52 12.77 -44.56
N LEU A 961 2.44 12.11 -44.15
CA LEU A 961 1.30 12.76 -43.53
C LEU A 961 1.42 12.71 -42.01
N VAL A 962 1.20 13.87 -41.39
CA VAL A 962 1.17 14.05 -39.95
C VAL A 962 -0.22 14.56 -39.56
N CYS A 963 -0.92 13.81 -38.72
CA CYS A 963 -2.22 14.18 -38.19
C CYS A 963 -2.07 14.86 -36.84
N VAL A 964 -2.76 15.99 -36.66
CA VAL A 964 -2.71 16.84 -35.47
C VAL A 964 -4.12 17.36 -35.17
N CYS A 965 -4.57 17.25 -33.92
CA CYS A 965 -5.87 17.75 -33.50
C CYS A 965 -5.72 18.97 -32.59
N SER A 966 -6.32 20.09 -32.97
CA SER A 966 -6.44 21.26 -32.11
C SER A 966 -7.42 20.98 -30.97
N SER A 967 -7.23 21.65 -29.83
CA SER A 967 -8.17 21.61 -28.72
C SER A 967 -9.55 22.21 -29.06
N SER A 968 -9.68 22.97 -30.15
CA SER A 968 -10.94 23.62 -30.56
C SER A 968 -11.81 22.79 -31.51
N GLY A 969 -11.47 21.52 -31.75
CA GLY A 969 -12.28 20.63 -32.59
C GLY A 969 -11.82 20.43 -34.03
N SER A 970 -10.72 21.06 -34.45
CA SER A 970 -10.19 20.88 -35.80
C SER A 970 -9.15 19.76 -35.89
N VAL A 971 -9.30 18.87 -36.87
CA VAL A 971 -8.35 17.81 -37.26
C VAL A 971 -7.58 18.29 -38.50
N HIS A 972 -6.26 18.38 -38.37
CA HIS A 972 -5.36 18.82 -39.43
C HIS A 972 -4.50 17.66 -39.88
N VAL A 973 -4.35 17.52 -41.20
CA VAL A 973 -3.32 16.67 -41.79
C VAL A 973 -2.34 17.56 -42.53
N VAL A 974 -1.09 17.42 -42.16
CA VAL A 974 0.02 18.22 -42.64
C VAL A 974 0.95 17.32 -43.43
N GLN A 975 1.34 17.75 -44.62
CA GLN A 975 2.34 17.07 -45.43
C GLN A 975 3.73 17.56 -45.06
N VAL A 976 4.64 16.61 -44.78
CA VAL A 976 6.04 16.86 -44.42
C VAL A 976 6.93 16.23 -45.48
N SER A 977 7.77 17.03 -46.11
CA SER A 977 8.70 16.59 -47.15
C SER A 977 9.94 15.92 -46.55
N LEU A 978 10.31 14.74 -47.06
CA LEU A 978 11.53 14.03 -46.70
C LEU A 978 12.69 14.53 -47.58
N ASN A 979 13.54 15.42 -47.06
CA ASN A 979 14.75 15.82 -47.76
C ASN A 979 15.86 14.79 -47.57
N SER A 980 16.50 14.36 -48.66
CA SER A 980 17.70 13.51 -48.64
C SER A 980 18.99 14.28 -48.36
N ASP A 981 19.02 15.60 -48.60
CA ASP A 981 20.22 16.43 -48.45
C ASP A 981 19.95 17.63 -47.53
N GLY A 982 20.72 17.71 -46.43
CA GLY A 982 20.59 18.70 -45.36
C GLY A 982 21.00 20.14 -45.71
N ALA A 983 20.56 20.69 -46.84
CA ALA A 983 20.88 22.06 -47.24
C ALA A 983 19.64 22.90 -47.62
N ASN A 984 19.27 23.82 -46.71
CA ASN A 984 18.54 25.10 -46.90
C ASN A 984 17.16 25.14 -47.58
N GLN A 985 16.08 25.12 -46.79
CA GLN A 985 15.18 26.26 -46.49
C GLN A 985 13.96 25.75 -45.67
N PRO A 986 13.69 26.27 -44.45
CA PRO A 986 12.68 25.70 -43.54
C PRO A 986 11.21 25.96 -43.94
N CYS A 987 10.94 26.88 -44.87
CA CYS A 987 9.57 27.37 -45.12
C CYS A 987 8.74 26.51 -46.11
N ASP A 988 9.39 25.69 -46.94
CA ASP A 988 8.72 24.86 -47.98
C ASP A 988 8.62 23.36 -47.63
N MET A 989 9.06 22.98 -46.42
CA MET A 989 9.08 21.58 -45.99
C MET A 989 7.69 21.06 -45.58
N VAL A 990 6.83 21.95 -45.08
CA VAL A 990 5.60 21.58 -44.37
C VAL A 990 4.43 22.43 -44.83
N GLN A 991 3.35 21.77 -45.25
CA GLN A 991 2.14 22.44 -45.71
C GLN A 991 0.89 21.74 -45.18
N GLU A 992 -0.18 22.50 -44.93
CA GLU A 992 -1.47 21.91 -44.60
C GLU A 992 -2.05 21.19 -45.82
N PHE A 993 -2.23 19.88 -45.70
CA PHE A 993 -2.77 19.04 -46.76
C PHE A 993 -4.29 19.00 -46.72
N ALA A 994 -4.88 18.78 -45.54
CA ALA A 994 -6.32 18.71 -45.38
C ALA A 994 -6.74 19.10 -43.96
N ARG A 995 -7.98 19.56 -43.81
CA ARG A 995 -8.57 19.95 -42.53
C ARG A 995 -10.01 19.46 -42.44
N TYR A 996 -10.43 19.04 -41.26
CA TYR A 996 -11.81 18.68 -40.94
C TYR A 996 -12.21 19.26 -39.59
N GLU A 997 -13.42 19.80 -39.47
CA GLU A 997 -13.93 20.43 -38.25
C GLU A 997 -14.95 19.49 -37.59
N LEU A 998 -14.76 19.19 -36.30
CA LEU A 998 -15.69 18.44 -35.46
C LEU A 998 -16.53 19.39 -34.58
N GLY A 999 -17.61 18.85 -34.01
CA GLY A 999 -18.61 19.63 -33.27
C GLY A 999 -18.19 20.01 -31.84
N GLY A 1000 -17.06 19.51 -31.34
CA GLY A 1000 -16.60 19.69 -29.97
C GLY A 1000 -15.09 19.70 -29.82
N ASP A 1001 -14.61 20.02 -28.62
CA ASP A 1001 -13.18 20.05 -28.30
C ASP A 1001 -12.53 18.67 -28.43
N ILE A 1002 -11.25 18.63 -28.83
CA ILE A 1002 -10.49 17.38 -28.99
C ILE A 1002 -9.31 17.37 -28.01
N PHE A 1003 -9.37 16.47 -27.01
CA PHE A 1003 -8.27 16.18 -26.09
C PHE A 1003 -7.63 14.81 -26.34
N SER A 1004 -8.39 13.88 -26.91
CA SER A 1004 -7.83 12.66 -27.46
C SER A 1004 -6.86 13.04 -28.58
N SER A 1005 -5.70 12.38 -28.68
CA SER A 1005 -4.91 12.57 -29.89
C SER A 1005 -5.34 11.56 -30.97
N PRO A 1006 -5.01 11.82 -32.24
CA PRO A 1006 -5.44 10.96 -33.33
C PRO A 1006 -4.60 9.70 -33.44
N VAL A 1007 -5.13 8.71 -34.16
CA VAL A 1007 -4.39 7.59 -34.76
C VAL A 1007 -4.69 7.61 -36.26
N MET A 1008 -3.65 7.66 -37.09
CA MET A 1008 -3.80 7.70 -38.55
C MET A 1008 -3.12 6.48 -39.21
N ILE A 1009 -3.87 5.67 -39.95
CA ILE A 1009 -3.35 4.47 -40.61
C ILE A 1009 -3.87 4.42 -42.04
N GLY A 1010 -2.97 4.57 -43.02
CA GLY A 1010 -3.32 4.46 -44.44
C GLY A 1010 -4.36 5.51 -44.88
N GLY A 1011 -4.27 6.73 -44.34
CA GLY A 1011 -5.24 7.79 -44.61
C GLY A 1011 -6.53 7.76 -43.77
N GLU A 1012 -6.75 6.74 -42.93
CA GLU A 1012 -7.89 6.70 -42.00
C GLU A 1012 -7.48 7.25 -40.63
N ILE A 1013 -8.24 8.21 -40.12
CA ILE A 1013 -7.98 8.93 -38.88
C ILE A 1013 -9.06 8.56 -37.87
N PHE A 1014 -8.65 8.01 -36.73
CA PHE A 1014 -9.52 7.70 -35.60
C PHE A 1014 -9.28 8.72 -34.49
N VAL A 1015 -10.34 9.35 -33.98
CA VAL A 1015 -10.24 10.39 -32.96
C VAL A 1015 -11.50 10.43 -32.08
N GLY A 1016 -11.32 10.58 -30.78
CA GLY A 1016 -12.39 10.87 -29.82
C GLY A 1016 -12.61 12.37 -29.66
N CYS A 1017 -13.87 12.79 -29.58
CA CYS A 1017 -14.27 14.17 -29.49
C CYS A 1017 -15.22 14.41 -28.29
N ARG A 1018 -15.25 15.65 -27.79
CA ARG A 1018 -16.17 16.07 -26.73
C ARG A 1018 -17.57 16.46 -27.23
N ASP A 1019 -17.88 16.16 -28.50
CA ASP A 1019 -19.26 16.11 -29.00
C ASP A 1019 -19.96 14.78 -28.69
N ASP A 1020 -19.35 13.94 -27.84
CA ASP A 1020 -19.80 12.64 -27.37
C ASP A 1020 -19.66 11.50 -28.40
N TYR A 1021 -18.82 11.69 -29.44
CA TYR A 1021 -18.56 10.67 -30.46
C TYR A 1021 -17.08 10.30 -30.59
N VAL A 1022 -16.85 9.07 -31.08
CA VAL A 1022 -15.59 8.70 -31.72
C VAL A 1022 -15.80 8.71 -33.24
N HIS A 1023 -14.88 9.32 -33.98
CA HIS A 1023 -14.98 9.51 -35.42
C HIS A 1023 -13.93 8.70 -36.15
N CYS A 1024 -14.30 8.19 -37.33
CA CYS A 1024 -13.37 7.76 -38.37
C CYS A 1024 -13.48 8.71 -39.55
N ILE A 1025 -12.40 9.44 -39.82
CA ILE A 1025 -12.30 10.40 -40.92
C ILE A 1025 -11.31 9.83 -41.93
N ARG A 1026 -11.74 9.73 -43.18
CA ARG A 1026 -10.88 9.25 -44.27
C ARG A 1026 -10.38 10.41 -45.10
N VAL A 1027 -9.07 10.43 -45.34
CA VAL A 1027 -8.45 11.25 -46.37
C VAL A 1027 -8.67 10.56 -47.72
N LEU A 1028 -9.17 11.31 -48.70
CA LEU A 1028 -9.54 10.78 -50.01
C LEU A 1028 -8.43 11.00 -51.05
N ASP A 1029 -8.19 9.95 -51.83
CA ASP A 1029 -7.26 9.91 -52.97
C ASP A 1029 -7.85 10.63 -54.20
N ASP A 1030 -9.19 10.68 -54.30
CA ASP A 1030 -9.93 11.23 -55.44
C ASP A 1030 -9.98 12.76 -55.38
N ILE A 1031 -9.14 13.37 -56.21
CA ILE A 1031 -9.23 14.77 -56.56
C ILE A 1031 -10.39 14.92 -57.57
N PRO A 1032 -11.46 15.67 -57.29
CA PRO A 1032 -12.40 16.04 -58.35
C PRO A 1032 -11.65 16.84 -59.42
N ILE A 1033 -11.73 16.37 -60.67
CA ILE A 1033 -11.21 17.05 -61.86
C ILE A 1033 -11.90 18.40 -62.05
#